data_AF-A0A3R7MS39-F1
#
_entry.id   AF-A0A3R7MS39-F1
#
_cell.length_a   1.000
_cell.length_b   1.000
_cell.length_c   1.000
_cell.angle_alpha   90.00
_cell.angle_beta   90.00
_cell.angle_gamma   90.00
#
_symmetry.space_group_name_H-M   'P 1'
#
loop_
_entity.id
_entity.type
_entity.pdbx_description
1 polymer ?
#
loop_
_entity_poly.entity_id
_entity_poly.type
_entity_poly.pdbx_seq_one_letter_code
_entity_poly.pdbx_strand_id
1 'polypeptide(L)'
;MRGVELLHFASALLRCRATRATALLAGEHNEHLLLPVLQRCVRVAGTDMSVEDLYNAGTARSHACGVVDAFLETVAYALTTAAANAADPAGGAVFATPVLEAFMGECEATLTDWDLYMLHPPTVYVLTRLVLWQFRTPAGVTGEERGRPAEEFVLSGMFERLWSVVAQPHLWNITEDEQLCSYQQLHHRQTVAATILRFLELTAGVLRDEPVTHKARRRRAVRRLNLLLLYLVLEKATGPAVVHDAAMRVMQALGEAGLYPDTLAFFLDQSAHIVDEAARAVTEEDFRAAAANVLRGGVGFLQSKLLSVSRKEGVRSATARQWVDVPCADGPTSVVSVASAVPKVSDFVATAVKVAADGCRRATVEEDTAGALASVALLAECFSVAAALNRSVPQLGIDEEQDCLTTAAEPRVQILQLTVLEAVQMLLAYCTRNDVVAPLAIRALTRGLTVFLTTPAAETWVRNAEDGGEGGQPPSVFEWDPNAAGVLPRSHLRTVYQVYLSFLAILAEPVAGFTAASEARRLSAQERRALEAVLPTPAVMAAMEGLQALVALATDFLSRRVVEEVLPVIVTWHQRGALPRIPTRTDEKVQAAARKFLQDTCVLEPSLGEEVRAACRAVLPSFIPAPAEIAEDS
;
A
#
# COMPACT_ATOMS: atom_id res chain seq x y z
N MET A 1 28.28 39.36 -2.35
CA MET A 1 26.88 38.88 -2.52
C MET A 1 26.70 37.61 -1.71
N ARG A 2 25.58 37.44 -1.01
CA ARG A 2 25.24 36.23 -0.23
C ARG A 2 23.81 35.81 -0.59
N GLY A 3 23.50 34.52 -0.43
CA GLY A 3 22.13 34.01 -0.62
C GLY A 3 21.66 34.02 -2.08
N VAL A 4 20.36 34.21 -2.27
CA VAL A 4 19.66 34.24 -3.58
C VAL A 4 20.28 35.23 -4.57
N GLU A 5 20.77 36.39 -4.10
CA GLU A 5 21.38 37.43 -4.95
C GLU A 5 22.62 36.92 -5.70
N LEU A 6 23.44 36.10 -5.03
CA LEU A 6 24.63 35.49 -5.63
C LEU A 6 24.23 34.57 -6.79
N LEU A 7 23.20 33.75 -6.58
CA LEU A 7 22.72 32.81 -7.60
C LEU A 7 22.10 33.55 -8.79
N HIS A 8 21.37 34.64 -8.53
CA HIS A 8 20.81 35.48 -9.58
C HIS A 8 21.91 36.15 -10.43
N PHE A 9 22.93 36.71 -9.77
CA PHE A 9 24.09 37.29 -10.44
C PHE A 9 24.88 36.25 -11.24
N ALA A 10 25.16 35.09 -10.65
CA ALA A 10 25.87 33.99 -11.31
C ALA A 10 25.10 33.46 -12.52
N SER A 11 23.77 33.33 -12.43
CA SER A 11 22.91 32.99 -13.56
C SER A 11 23.03 34.00 -14.71
N ALA A 12 23.04 35.29 -14.40
CA ALA A 12 23.22 36.35 -15.41
C ALA A 12 24.59 36.25 -16.11
N LEU A 13 25.67 35.98 -15.37
CA LEU A 13 27.01 35.78 -15.94
C LEU A 13 27.08 34.54 -16.83
N LEU A 14 26.44 33.43 -16.44
CA LEU A 14 26.47 32.18 -17.21
C LEU A 14 25.62 32.26 -18.49
N ARG A 15 24.58 33.12 -18.53
CA ARG A 15 23.79 33.32 -19.75
C ARG A 15 24.58 33.99 -20.86
N CYS A 16 25.49 34.92 -20.54
CA CYS A 16 26.31 35.58 -21.55
C CYS A 16 27.47 34.69 -22.01
N ARG A 17 27.58 34.45 -23.33
CA ARG A 17 28.59 33.55 -23.94
C ARG A 17 30.03 33.97 -23.61
N ALA A 18 30.33 35.27 -23.59
CA ALA A 18 31.67 35.79 -23.33
C ALA A 18 32.13 35.52 -21.89
N THR A 19 31.25 35.73 -20.90
CA THR A 19 31.54 35.53 -19.48
C THR A 19 31.39 34.07 -19.05
N ARG A 20 30.60 33.26 -19.75
CA ARG A 20 30.45 31.82 -19.50
C ARG A 20 31.78 31.08 -19.65
N ALA A 21 32.53 31.37 -20.71
CA ALA A 21 33.85 30.79 -20.91
C ALA A 21 34.78 31.16 -19.75
N THR A 22 34.84 32.43 -19.35
CA THR A 22 35.67 32.91 -18.23
C THR A 22 35.27 32.34 -16.87
N ALA A 23 33.97 32.11 -16.64
CA ALA A 23 33.47 31.54 -15.38
C ALA A 23 33.72 30.02 -15.26
N LEU A 24 33.87 29.33 -16.39
CA LEU A 24 34.22 27.90 -16.46
C LEU A 24 35.74 27.67 -16.51
N LEU A 25 36.49 28.63 -17.05
CA LEU A 25 37.95 28.62 -17.06
C LEU A 25 38.49 28.88 -15.65
N ALA A 26 39.51 28.12 -15.25
CA ALA A 26 40.19 28.27 -13.98
C ALA A 26 40.58 29.73 -13.76
N GLY A 27 40.30 30.25 -12.56
CA GLY A 27 40.94 31.49 -12.12
C GLY A 27 42.46 31.32 -12.11
N GLU A 28 43.21 32.40 -11.86
CA GLU A 28 44.68 32.45 -11.86
C GLU A 28 45.40 31.41 -10.93
N HIS A 29 44.65 30.55 -10.22
CA HIS A 29 45.10 29.64 -9.17
C HIS A 29 44.60 28.17 -9.29
N ASN A 30 44.22 27.68 -10.48
CA ASN A 30 43.71 26.29 -10.68
C ASN A 30 42.42 25.92 -9.92
N GLU A 31 41.76 26.85 -9.23
CA GLU A 31 40.50 26.58 -8.52
C GLU A 31 39.27 26.89 -9.39
N HIS A 32 38.29 25.98 -9.39
CA HIS A 32 37.04 26.11 -10.12
C HIS A 32 36.08 27.06 -9.41
N LEU A 33 35.93 28.29 -9.92
CA LEU A 33 35.06 29.33 -9.32
C LEU A 33 33.58 28.91 -9.19
N LEU A 34 33.13 27.96 -10.02
CA LEU A 34 31.77 27.45 -10.03
C LEU A 34 31.45 26.51 -8.85
N LEU A 35 32.44 25.76 -8.37
CA LEU A 35 32.26 24.75 -7.32
C LEU A 35 31.82 25.38 -5.98
N PRO A 36 32.46 26.44 -5.46
CA PRO A 36 31.99 27.15 -4.26
C PRO A 36 30.59 27.75 -4.41
N VAL A 37 30.20 28.16 -5.63
CA VAL A 37 28.86 28.70 -5.90
C VAL A 37 27.81 27.59 -5.87
N LEU A 38 28.11 26.40 -6.39
CA LEU A 38 27.26 25.21 -6.28
C LEU A 38 27.07 24.77 -4.82
N GLN A 39 28.14 24.72 -4.03
CA GLN A 39 28.05 24.48 -2.58
C GLN A 39 27.16 25.52 -1.89
N ARG A 40 27.29 26.80 -2.28
CA ARG A 40 26.45 27.86 -1.72
C ARG A 40 25.00 27.69 -2.15
N CYS A 41 24.73 27.22 -3.37
CA CYS A 41 23.40 26.89 -3.87
C CYS A 41 22.69 25.87 -2.97
N VAL A 42 23.38 24.80 -2.56
CA VAL A 42 22.84 23.82 -1.59
C VAL A 42 22.43 24.49 -0.28
N ARG A 43 23.26 25.40 0.24
CA ARG A 43 22.94 26.15 1.47
C ARG A 43 21.77 27.10 1.29
N VAL A 44 21.65 27.78 0.14
CA VAL A 44 20.49 28.63 -0.18
C VAL A 44 19.22 27.78 -0.23
N ALA A 45 19.25 26.64 -0.92
CA ALA A 45 18.10 25.73 -0.96
C ALA A 45 17.70 25.21 0.44
N GLY A 46 18.66 24.96 1.33
CA GLY A 46 18.37 24.53 2.70
C GLY A 46 17.91 25.63 3.66
N THR A 47 18.11 26.92 3.34
CA THR A 47 17.81 28.04 4.26
C THR A 47 16.68 28.94 3.78
N ASP A 48 16.59 29.18 2.47
CA ASP A 48 15.67 30.16 1.89
C ASP A 48 14.46 29.49 1.20
N MET A 49 14.45 28.16 1.02
CA MET A 49 13.32 27.41 0.47
C MET A 49 12.56 26.64 1.55
N SER A 50 11.24 26.47 1.37
CA SER A 50 10.47 25.59 2.24
C SER A 50 10.80 24.13 1.94
N VAL A 51 10.60 23.25 2.93
CA VAL A 51 10.81 21.80 2.76
C VAL A 51 9.90 21.24 1.66
N GLU A 52 8.68 21.76 1.54
CA GLU A 52 7.73 21.40 0.48
C GLU A 52 8.23 21.78 -0.91
N ASP A 53 8.93 22.91 -1.08
CA ASP A 53 9.50 23.32 -2.38
C ASP A 53 10.50 22.28 -2.94
N LEU A 54 11.07 21.42 -2.09
CA LEU A 54 12.07 20.44 -2.48
C LEU A 54 11.45 19.23 -3.22
N TYR A 55 10.27 18.79 -2.79
CA TYR A 55 9.62 17.58 -3.33
C TYR A 55 8.25 17.81 -4.00
N ASN A 56 7.59 18.96 -3.80
CA ASN A 56 6.28 19.23 -4.39
C ASN A 56 6.37 19.75 -5.84
N ALA A 57 5.37 19.36 -6.63
CA ALA A 57 5.19 19.79 -8.02
C ALA A 57 4.33 21.07 -8.16
N GLY A 58 3.81 21.62 -7.05
CA GLY A 58 2.77 22.66 -7.03
C GLY A 58 3.13 23.95 -7.76
N THR A 59 2.08 24.69 -8.18
CA THR A 59 2.18 25.95 -8.96
C THR A 59 2.62 27.15 -8.13
N ALA A 60 2.40 27.14 -6.82
CA ALA A 60 2.85 28.18 -5.90
C ALA A 60 4.25 27.83 -5.36
N ARG A 61 5.29 28.10 -6.15
CA ARG A 61 6.69 27.95 -5.70
C ARG A 61 7.22 29.24 -5.09
N SER A 62 8.09 29.10 -4.09
CA SER A 62 8.78 30.26 -3.51
C SER A 62 9.66 30.99 -4.54
N HIS A 63 9.89 32.29 -4.33
CA HIS A 63 10.80 33.07 -5.18
C HIS A 63 12.21 32.46 -5.19
N ALA A 64 12.71 32.02 -4.04
CA ALA A 64 14.00 31.37 -3.89
C ALA A 64 14.12 30.12 -4.78
N CYS A 65 13.07 29.28 -4.81
CA CYS A 65 13.00 28.10 -5.69
C CYS A 65 13.17 28.49 -7.17
N GLY A 66 12.47 29.53 -7.63
CA GLY A 66 12.61 30.02 -9.01
C GLY A 66 14.01 30.52 -9.36
N VAL A 67 14.71 31.17 -8.42
CA VAL A 67 16.10 31.63 -8.64
C VAL A 67 17.09 30.47 -8.64
N VAL A 68 16.93 29.51 -7.72
CA VAL A 68 17.75 28.30 -7.65
C VAL A 68 17.59 27.48 -8.93
N ASP A 69 16.35 27.20 -9.35
CA ASP A 69 16.04 26.49 -10.59
C ASP A 69 16.67 27.19 -11.81
N ALA A 70 16.49 28.51 -11.94
CA ALA A 70 17.06 29.28 -13.04
C ALA A 70 18.60 29.28 -13.05
N PHE A 71 19.23 29.30 -11.88
CA PHE A 71 20.68 29.17 -11.76
C PHE A 71 21.14 27.78 -12.20
N LEU A 72 20.57 26.71 -11.65
CA LEU A 72 20.95 25.33 -11.96
C LEU A 72 20.76 24.99 -13.45
N GLU A 73 19.69 25.47 -14.09
CA GLU A 73 19.46 25.30 -15.52
C GLU A 73 20.58 25.97 -16.35
N THR A 74 20.97 27.19 -15.99
CA THR A 74 22.07 27.89 -16.67
C THR A 74 23.43 27.22 -16.47
N VAL A 75 23.68 26.66 -15.29
CA VAL A 75 24.93 25.96 -14.98
C VAL A 75 25.00 24.63 -15.75
N ALA A 76 23.92 23.85 -15.74
CA ALA A 76 23.84 22.58 -16.47
C ALA A 76 24.11 22.78 -17.97
N TYR A 77 23.52 23.81 -18.56
CA TYR A 77 23.78 24.19 -19.95
C TYR A 77 25.23 24.64 -20.19
N ALA A 78 25.81 25.40 -19.27
CA ALA A 78 27.20 25.83 -19.36
C ALA A 78 28.19 24.64 -19.33
N LEU A 79 27.97 23.67 -18.44
CA LEU A 79 28.75 22.43 -18.38
C LEU A 79 28.61 21.60 -19.67
N THR A 80 27.40 21.52 -20.22
CA THR A 80 27.12 20.75 -21.44
C THR A 80 27.84 21.33 -22.65
N THR A 81 27.76 22.66 -22.84
CA THR A 81 28.40 23.35 -23.97
C THR A 81 29.92 23.32 -23.89
N ALA A 82 30.50 23.43 -22.68
CA ALA A 82 31.94 23.29 -22.51
C ALA A 82 32.45 21.87 -22.79
N ALA A 83 31.68 20.83 -22.45
CA ALA A 83 32.02 19.45 -22.78
C ALA A 83 31.97 19.17 -24.28
N ALA A 84 31.02 19.78 -25.01
CA ALA A 84 30.91 19.62 -26.46
C ALA A 84 32.07 20.30 -27.22
N ASN A 85 32.48 21.50 -26.77
CA ASN A 85 33.61 22.23 -27.38
C ASN A 85 34.98 21.57 -27.10
N ALA A 86 35.09 20.73 -26.07
CA ALA A 86 36.30 19.98 -25.74
C ALA A 86 36.53 18.74 -26.62
N ALA A 87 35.52 18.29 -27.38
CA ALA A 87 35.62 17.14 -28.27
C ALA A 87 36.27 17.47 -29.64
N ASP A 88 36.64 18.73 -29.87
CA ASP A 88 37.35 19.19 -31.08
C ASP A 88 38.87 18.92 -30.95
N PRO A 89 39.50 18.15 -31.86
CA PRO A 89 40.84 17.58 -31.65
C PRO A 89 42.02 18.58 -31.72
N ALA A 90 41.77 19.88 -31.92
CA ALA A 90 42.80 20.89 -32.19
C ALA A 90 42.98 21.98 -31.10
N GLY A 91 42.22 21.96 -30.00
CA GLY A 91 42.31 23.01 -28.97
C GLY A 91 41.99 22.49 -27.58
N GLY A 92 43.00 22.38 -26.72
CA GLY A 92 42.89 21.75 -25.40
C GLY A 92 41.89 22.43 -24.47
N ALA A 93 40.99 21.64 -23.89
CA ALA A 93 40.29 21.95 -22.63
C ALA A 93 39.48 20.75 -22.08
N VAL A 94 40.09 19.91 -21.23
CA VAL A 94 39.50 18.73 -20.56
C VAL A 94 38.64 19.12 -19.33
N PHE A 95 37.94 20.26 -19.33
CA PHE A 95 37.61 20.96 -18.08
C PHE A 95 36.16 20.88 -17.56
N ALA A 96 35.17 20.46 -18.35
CA ALA A 96 33.77 20.43 -17.89
C ALA A 96 33.42 19.21 -17.02
N THR A 97 34.03 18.06 -17.30
CA THR A 97 33.89 16.81 -16.53
C THR A 97 34.41 16.92 -15.08
N PRO A 98 35.60 17.50 -14.78
CA PRO A 98 36.13 17.52 -13.42
C PRO A 98 35.32 18.35 -12.41
N VAL A 99 34.63 19.43 -12.85
CA VAL A 99 33.80 20.25 -11.94
C VAL A 99 32.58 19.47 -11.43
N LEU A 100 31.90 18.76 -12.34
CA LEU A 100 30.74 17.93 -11.97
C LEU A 100 31.16 16.78 -11.07
N GLU A 101 32.29 16.13 -11.37
CA GLU A 101 32.81 15.03 -10.56
C GLU A 101 33.23 15.47 -9.16
N ALA A 102 33.92 16.61 -9.04
CA ALA A 102 34.27 17.19 -7.75
C ALA A 102 33.00 17.51 -6.92
N PHE A 103 32.00 18.12 -7.55
CA PHE A 103 30.74 18.44 -6.88
C PHE A 103 29.95 17.19 -6.46
N MET A 104 29.94 16.14 -7.29
CA MET A 104 29.32 14.86 -6.92
C MET A 104 30.01 14.24 -5.70
N GLY A 105 31.34 14.28 -5.62
CA GLY A 105 32.09 13.79 -4.46
C GLY A 105 31.79 14.57 -3.18
N GLU A 106 31.64 15.89 -3.25
CA GLU A 106 31.23 16.71 -2.11
C GLU A 106 29.79 16.44 -1.67
N CYS A 107 28.88 16.22 -2.62
CA CYS A 107 27.50 15.83 -2.33
C CYS A 107 27.46 14.46 -1.65
N GLU A 108 28.24 13.49 -2.13
CA GLU A 108 28.36 12.17 -1.52
C GLU A 108 28.90 12.25 -0.08
N ALA A 109 29.94 13.06 0.16
CA ALA A 109 30.42 13.34 1.51
C ALA A 109 29.36 13.98 2.41
N THR A 110 28.54 14.89 1.87
CA THR A 110 27.45 15.54 2.63
C THR A 110 26.32 14.56 2.96
N LEU A 111 25.97 13.67 2.02
CA LEU A 111 24.91 12.67 2.19
C LEU A 111 25.32 11.48 3.06
N THR A 112 26.61 11.20 3.18
CA THR A 112 27.13 10.17 4.10
C THR A 112 27.29 10.68 5.53
N ASP A 113 27.40 11.99 5.71
CA ASP A 113 27.53 12.62 7.03
C ASP A 113 26.15 12.90 7.67
N TRP A 114 25.87 12.20 8.77
CA TRP A 114 24.64 12.40 9.55
C TRP A 114 24.62 13.71 10.33
N ASP A 115 25.77 14.33 10.63
CA ASP A 115 25.80 15.64 11.29
C ASP A 115 25.31 16.75 10.36
N LEU A 116 25.33 16.49 9.05
CA LEU A 116 24.84 17.37 8.00
C LEU A 116 23.45 16.98 7.49
N TYR A 117 22.67 16.17 8.23
CA TYR A 117 21.37 15.66 7.78
C TYR A 117 20.41 16.76 7.28
N MET A 118 20.41 17.95 7.88
CA MET A 118 19.59 19.09 7.44
C MET A 118 19.88 19.52 5.99
N LEU A 119 21.06 19.22 5.46
CA LEU A 119 21.47 19.50 4.08
C LEU A 119 21.14 18.35 3.12
N HIS A 120 20.71 17.18 3.58
CA HIS A 120 20.45 16.04 2.70
C HIS A 120 19.39 16.33 1.63
N PRO A 121 18.14 16.77 1.95
CA PRO A 121 17.14 17.06 0.91
C PRO A 121 17.58 18.18 -0.05
N PRO A 122 18.15 19.32 0.40
CA PRO A 122 18.71 20.34 -0.50
C PRO A 122 19.83 19.82 -1.41
N THR A 123 20.69 18.93 -0.91
CA THR A 123 21.78 18.33 -1.69
C THR A 123 21.24 17.43 -2.79
N VAL A 124 20.29 16.55 -2.46
CA VAL A 124 19.57 15.73 -3.45
C VAL A 124 18.88 16.62 -4.48
N TYR A 125 18.16 17.66 -4.03
CA TYR A 125 17.45 18.59 -4.92
C TYR A 125 18.38 19.26 -5.95
N VAL A 126 19.50 19.82 -5.47
CA VAL A 126 20.45 20.58 -6.29
C VAL A 126 21.18 19.66 -7.26
N LEU A 127 21.75 18.57 -6.76
CA LEU A 127 22.55 17.66 -7.57
C LEU A 127 21.71 17.01 -8.68
N THR A 128 20.50 16.56 -8.35
CA THR A 128 19.62 15.88 -9.31
C THR A 128 19.22 16.79 -10.47
N ARG A 129 18.83 18.04 -10.18
CA ARG A 129 18.50 19.03 -11.21
C ARG A 129 19.71 19.43 -12.05
N LEU A 130 20.86 19.63 -11.42
CA LEU A 130 22.10 19.98 -12.12
C LEU A 130 22.49 18.90 -13.15
N VAL A 131 22.35 17.62 -12.80
CA VAL A 131 22.67 16.51 -13.70
C VAL A 131 21.59 16.32 -14.75
N LEU A 132 20.31 16.27 -14.34
CA LEU A 132 19.19 16.03 -15.26
C LEU A 132 19.07 17.10 -16.34
N TRP A 133 19.27 18.38 -15.99
CA TRP A 133 19.11 19.48 -16.94
C TRP A 133 20.23 19.63 -17.96
N GLN A 134 21.31 18.84 -17.87
CA GLN A 134 22.28 18.72 -18.97
C GLN A 134 21.68 17.99 -20.19
N PHE A 135 20.60 17.24 -19.97
CA PHE A 135 19.85 16.49 -20.98
C PHE A 135 18.53 17.18 -21.36
N ARG A 136 18.40 18.47 -21.02
CA ARG A 136 17.25 19.32 -21.32
C ARG A 136 17.70 20.50 -22.17
N THR A 137 16.84 20.97 -23.07
CA THR A 137 17.09 22.23 -23.80
C THR A 137 16.57 23.42 -22.98
N PRO A 138 17.40 24.41 -22.60
CA PRO A 138 16.96 25.49 -21.73
C PRO A 138 15.90 26.40 -22.37
N ALA A 139 14.99 26.91 -21.54
CA ALA A 139 13.98 27.88 -21.97
C ALA A 139 14.64 29.23 -22.33
N GLY A 140 14.92 29.45 -23.62
CA GLY A 140 15.53 30.68 -24.13
C GLY A 140 16.68 30.48 -25.12
N VAL A 141 17.10 29.23 -25.37
CA VAL A 141 18.06 28.90 -26.42
C VAL A 141 17.30 28.56 -27.70
N THR A 142 17.42 29.40 -28.73
CA THR A 142 16.86 29.15 -30.08
C THR A 142 18.00 28.91 -31.07
N GLY A 143 18.16 27.68 -31.59
CA GLY A 143 19.21 27.34 -32.57
C GLY A 143 19.68 25.88 -32.57
N GLU A 144 20.83 25.62 -33.22
CA GLU A 144 21.50 24.30 -33.35
C GLU A 144 22.19 23.82 -32.05
N GLU A 145 22.34 24.68 -31.04
CA GLU A 145 22.94 24.35 -29.74
C GLU A 145 21.92 23.66 -28.81
N ARG A 146 21.63 22.39 -29.07
CA ARG A 146 20.72 21.57 -28.23
C ARG A 146 21.45 20.94 -27.05
N GLY A 147 20.72 20.70 -25.96
CA GLY A 147 21.19 19.85 -24.86
C GLY A 147 21.45 18.42 -25.32
N ARG A 148 22.04 17.59 -24.45
CA ARG A 148 22.23 16.17 -24.77
C ARG A 148 20.87 15.47 -24.94
N PRO A 149 20.75 14.46 -25.83
CA PRO A 149 19.52 13.69 -25.96
C PRO A 149 19.07 13.10 -24.62
N ALA A 150 17.81 13.31 -24.24
CA ALA A 150 17.23 12.83 -22.98
C ALA A 150 17.45 11.31 -22.77
N GLU A 151 17.42 10.52 -23.84
CA GLU A 151 17.61 9.07 -23.76
C GLU A 151 19.03 8.68 -23.31
N GLU A 152 20.02 9.54 -23.51
CA GLU A 152 21.41 9.27 -23.11
C GLU A 152 21.58 9.24 -21.61
N PHE A 153 20.78 10.00 -20.85
CA PHE A 153 20.87 9.99 -19.39
C PHE A 153 20.72 8.58 -18.81
N VAL A 154 19.71 7.84 -19.29
CA VAL A 154 19.43 6.46 -18.85
C VAL A 154 20.32 5.44 -19.55
N LEU A 155 20.68 5.67 -20.81
CA LEU A 155 21.43 4.66 -21.59
C LEU A 155 22.95 4.70 -21.36
N SER A 156 23.51 5.83 -20.95
CA SER A 156 24.97 6.04 -20.80
C SER A 156 25.56 5.58 -19.45
N GLY A 157 24.73 5.22 -18.47
CA GLY A 157 25.20 4.94 -17.10
C GLY A 157 25.20 6.15 -16.17
N MET A 158 24.89 7.36 -16.68
CA MET A 158 24.83 8.57 -15.87
C MET A 158 23.71 8.52 -14.81
N PHE A 159 22.59 7.88 -15.15
CA PHE A 159 21.51 7.62 -14.19
C PHE A 159 22.01 6.83 -12.98
N GLU A 160 22.69 5.70 -13.20
CA GLU A 160 23.21 4.83 -12.14
C GLU A 160 24.29 5.54 -11.31
N ARG A 161 25.15 6.34 -11.96
CA ARG A 161 26.17 7.15 -11.27
C ARG A 161 25.55 8.21 -10.37
N LEU A 162 24.46 8.86 -10.81
CA LEU A 162 23.74 9.80 -9.95
C LEU A 162 23.00 9.05 -8.83
N TRP A 163 22.34 7.94 -9.17
CA TRP A 163 21.59 7.09 -8.23
C TRP A 163 22.48 6.59 -7.09
N SER A 164 23.73 6.17 -7.37
CA SER A 164 24.67 5.71 -6.35
C SER A 164 25.05 6.78 -5.32
N VAL A 165 24.88 8.06 -5.66
CA VAL A 165 25.14 9.19 -4.75
C VAL A 165 23.86 9.58 -4.00
N VAL A 166 22.75 9.81 -4.72
CA VAL A 166 21.54 10.43 -4.14
C VAL A 166 20.57 9.44 -3.50
N ALA A 167 20.68 8.15 -3.80
CA ALA A 167 19.76 7.12 -3.34
C ALA A 167 20.49 6.01 -2.54
N GLN A 168 21.53 6.39 -1.79
CA GLN A 168 22.22 5.48 -0.87
C GLN A 168 21.20 4.87 0.12
N PRO A 169 21.28 3.57 0.45
CA PRO A 169 20.24 2.87 1.21
C PRO A 169 19.84 3.57 2.52
N HIS A 170 20.80 4.11 3.27
CA HIS A 170 20.55 4.77 4.56
C HIS A 170 19.73 6.06 4.46
N LEU A 171 19.61 6.66 3.27
CA LEU A 171 18.92 7.94 3.06
C LEU A 171 17.40 7.79 2.97
N TRP A 172 16.91 6.67 2.44
CA TRP A 172 15.51 6.53 2.04
C TRP A 172 14.88 5.18 2.40
N ASN A 173 15.63 4.31 3.09
CA ASN A 173 15.05 3.15 3.76
C ASN A 173 14.32 3.59 5.03
N ILE A 174 13.01 3.80 4.90
CA ILE A 174 12.17 4.29 6.00
C ILE A 174 11.84 3.14 6.97
N THR A 175 11.77 1.90 6.50
CA THR A 175 11.06 0.78 7.14
C THR A 175 11.85 -0.01 8.17
N GLU A 176 13.18 -0.01 8.14
CA GLU A 176 13.99 -0.91 9.00
C GLU A 176 14.02 -0.47 10.48
N ASP A 177 13.98 0.84 10.77
CA ASP A 177 14.20 1.37 12.13
C ASP A 177 13.11 2.35 12.61
N GLU A 178 11.90 2.32 12.05
CA GLU A 178 10.85 3.31 12.41
C GLU A 178 10.58 3.37 13.92
N GLN A 179 10.66 2.22 14.60
CA GLN A 179 10.41 2.09 16.03
C GLN A 179 11.50 2.72 16.91
N LEU A 180 12.71 2.89 16.36
CA LEU A 180 13.88 3.46 17.04
C LEU A 180 14.07 4.95 16.73
N CYS A 181 13.38 5.47 15.72
CA CYS A 181 13.51 6.85 15.27
C CYS A 181 12.63 7.81 16.09
N SER A 182 13.17 8.99 16.40
CA SER A 182 12.34 10.12 16.84
C SER A 182 11.43 10.59 15.70
N TYR A 183 10.34 11.28 16.05
CA TYR A 183 9.43 11.88 15.07
C TYR A 183 10.15 12.78 14.05
N GLN A 184 11.16 13.55 14.49
CA GLN A 184 11.94 14.42 13.63
C GLN A 184 12.81 13.63 12.64
N GLN A 185 13.45 12.54 13.09
CA GLN A 185 14.24 11.67 12.21
C GLN A 185 13.36 10.96 11.18
N LEU A 186 12.19 10.48 11.59
CA LEU A 186 11.24 9.83 10.70
C LEU A 186 10.69 10.81 9.66
N HIS A 187 10.30 12.02 10.07
CA HIS A 187 9.87 13.07 9.15
C HIS A 187 10.99 13.49 8.17
N HIS A 188 12.23 13.56 8.66
CA HIS A 188 13.40 13.84 7.82
C HIS A 188 13.59 12.75 6.75
N ARG A 189 13.59 11.47 7.13
CA ARG A 189 13.71 10.34 6.18
C ARG A 189 12.57 10.33 5.14
N GLN A 190 11.34 10.63 5.56
CA GLN A 190 10.21 10.80 4.63
C GLN A 190 10.44 11.92 3.62
N THR A 191 10.99 13.05 4.07
CA THR A 191 11.31 14.21 3.22
C THR A 191 12.41 13.86 2.21
N VAL A 192 13.48 13.20 2.65
CA VAL A 192 14.57 12.74 1.78
C VAL A 192 14.02 11.77 0.73
N ALA A 193 13.25 10.75 1.15
CA ALA A 193 12.62 9.80 0.24
C ALA A 193 11.69 10.48 -0.78
N ALA A 194 10.84 11.42 -0.34
CA ALA A 194 9.98 12.19 -1.23
C ALA A 194 10.78 13.04 -2.23
N THR A 195 11.92 13.58 -1.82
CA THR A 195 12.83 14.36 -2.69
C THR A 195 13.53 13.46 -3.72
N ILE A 196 13.93 12.24 -3.34
CA ILE A 196 14.49 11.22 -4.26
C ILE A 196 13.42 10.76 -5.25
N LEU A 197 12.19 10.52 -4.80
CA LEU A 197 11.07 10.19 -5.68
C LEU A 197 10.78 11.35 -6.65
N ARG A 198 10.88 12.61 -6.20
CA ARG A 198 10.78 13.77 -7.07
C ARG A 198 11.87 13.77 -8.16
N PHE A 199 13.07 13.33 -7.84
CA PHE A 199 14.12 13.14 -8.85
C PHE A 199 13.72 12.08 -9.91
N LEU A 200 13.12 10.97 -9.50
CA LEU A 200 12.61 9.98 -10.45
C LEU A 200 11.48 10.52 -11.32
N GLU A 201 10.57 11.30 -10.73
CA GLU A 201 9.50 11.98 -11.46
C GLU A 201 10.07 12.94 -12.51
N LEU A 202 11.08 13.75 -12.14
CA LEU A 202 11.77 14.65 -13.06
C LEU A 202 12.52 13.89 -14.16
N THR A 203 13.13 12.76 -13.85
CA THR A 203 13.80 11.90 -14.84
C THR A 203 12.83 11.43 -15.92
N ALA A 204 11.64 10.95 -15.50
CA ALA A 204 10.58 10.57 -16.42
C ALA A 204 10.05 11.79 -17.20
N GLY A 205 9.92 12.95 -16.55
CA GLY A 205 9.52 14.21 -17.18
C GLY A 205 10.46 14.67 -18.29
N VAL A 206 11.79 14.56 -18.10
CA VAL A 206 12.78 14.89 -19.14
C VAL A 206 12.62 13.98 -20.36
N LEU A 207 12.39 12.68 -20.15
CA LEU A 207 12.08 11.75 -21.24
C LEU A 207 10.74 12.07 -21.91
N ARG A 208 9.77 12.61 -21.17
CA ARG A 208 8.43 12.98 -21.69
C ARG A 208 8.50 14.20 -22.60
N ASP A 209 9.10 15.28 -22.11
CA ASP A 209 8.98 16.64 -22.62
C ASP A 209 9.98 16.97 -23.74
N GLU A 210 11.15 16.34 -23.78
CA GLU A 210 12.17 16.64 -24.80
C GLU A 210 11.82 16.03 -26.17
N PRO A 211 12.17 16.72 -27.28
CA PRO A 211 11.86 16.28 -28.62
C PRO A 211 12.58 14.98 -28.96
N VAL A 212 11.81 14.01 -29.44
CA VAL A 212 12.31 12.66 -29.76
C VAL A 212 13.20 12.69 -30.99
N THR A 213 14.49 12.45 -30.81
CA THR A 213 15.43 12.23 -31.94
C THR A 213 15.23 10.83 -32.53
N HIS A 214 15.06 9.80 -31.69
CA HIS A 214 14.83 8.41 -32.10
C HIS A 214 13.79 7.69 -31.22
N LYS A 215 12.60 7.44 -31.78
CA LYS A 215 11.49 6.77 -31.06
C LYS A 215 11.88 5.43 -30.44
N ALA A 216 12.71 4.63 -31.11
CA ALA A 216 13.20 3.35 -30.60
C ALA A 216 14.12 3.51 -29.38
N ARG A 217 14.98 4.54 -29.40
CA ARG A 217 15.92 4.85 -28.30
C ARG A 217 15.16 5.28 -27.06
N ARG A 218 14.14 6.12 -27.20
CA ARG A 218 13.27 6.56 -26.10
C ARG A 218 12.51 5.40 -25.47
N ARG A 219 11.91 4.53 -26.29
CA ARG A 219 11.25 3.30 -25.79
C ARG A 219 12.21 2.41 -25.01
N ARG A 220 13.44 2.25 -25.48
CA ARG A 220 14.47 1.48 -24.77
C ARG A 220 14.87 2.13 -23.44
N ALA A 221 15.04 3.45 -23.42
CA ALA A 221 15.36 4.20 -22.21
C ALA A 221 14.24 4.09 -21.16
N VAL A 222 12.98 4.31 -21.55
CA VAL A 222 11.82 4.18 -20.66
C VAL A 222 11.69 2.75 -20.12
N ARG A 223 11.85 1.72 -20.97
CA ARG A 223 11.82 0.32 -20.50
C ARG A 223 12.93 0.03 -19.49
N ARG A 224 14.16 0.48 -19.74
CA ARG A 224 15.27 0.31 -18.78
C ARG A 224 14.97 1.03 -17.47
N LEU A 225 14.46 2.25 -17.54
CA LEU A 225 14.10 3.04 -16.36
C LEU A 225 13.03 2.32 -15.52
N ASN A 226 11.98 1.79 -16.15
CA ASN A 226 10.94 1.03 -15.49
C ASN A 226 11.51 -0.22 -14.79
N LEU A 227 12.35 -0.99 -15.49
CA LEU A 227 12.97 -2.19 -14.92
C LEU A 227 13.82 -1.89 -13.69
N LEU A 228 14.54 -0.75 -13.68
CA LEU A 228 15.40 -0.37 -12.57
C LEU A 228 14.61 0.14 -11.35
N LEU A 229 13.47 0.78 -11.56
CA LEU A 229 12.86 1.63 -10.52
C LEU A 229 11.47 1.23 -10.08
N LEU A 230 10.72 0.49 -10.89
CA LEU A 230 9.30 0.29 -10.61
C LEU A 230 9.08 -0.47 -9.30
N TYR A 231 9.94 -1.43 -8.97
CA TYR A 231 9.93 -2.11 -7.67
C TYR A 231 10.10 -1.14 -6.51
N LEU A 232 11.12 -0.28 -6.59
CA LEU A 232 11.43 0.73 -5.58
C LEU A 232 10.28 1.71 -5.39
N VAL A 233 9.67 2.17 -6.48
CA VAL A 233 8.52 3.07 -6.45
C VAL A 233 7.31 2.39 -5.81
N LEU A 234 7.01 1.15 -6.17
CA LEU A 234 5.89 0.39 -5.62
C LEU A 234 6.09 0.03 -4.15
N GLU A 235 7.31 -0.32 -3.74
CA GLU A 235 7.62 -0.52 -2.33
C GLU A 235 7.30 0.75 -1.52
N LYS A 236 7.75 1.92 -2.00
CA LYS A 236 7.49 3.21 -1.33
C LYS A 236 6.05 3.69 -1.44
N ALA A 237 5.27 3.16 -2.38
CA ALA A 237 3.83 3.40 -2.43
C ALA A 237 3.08 2.85 -1.20
N THR A 238 3.67 1.92 -0.43
CA THR A 238 3.09 1.47 0.85
C THR A 238 3.39 2.40 2.03
N GLY A 239 4.25 3.40 1.81
CA GLY A 239 4.74 4.30 2.83
C GLY A 239 3.74 5.39 3.28
N PRO A 240 4.20 6.30 4.14
CA PRO A 240 3.40 7.39 4.70
C PRO A 240 2.96 8.39 3.60
N ALA A 241 1.92 9.19 3.88
CA ALA A 241 1.20 9.99 2.89
C ALA A 241 2.08 10.78 1.91
N VAL A 242 3.08 11.52 2.38
CA VAL A 242 3.96 12.33 1.51
C VAL A 242 4.76 11.46 0.52
N VAL A 243 5.26 10.32 1.00
CA VAL A 243 6.05 9.37 0.21
C VAL A 243 5.16 8.60 -0.76
N HIS A 244 3.98 8.18 -0.30
CA HIS A 244 2.96 7.56 -1.13
C HIS A 244 2.56 8.47 -2.30
N ASP A 245 2.22 9.74 -2.02
CA ASP A 245 1.81 10.70 -3.04
C ASP A 245 2.94 10.96 -4.05
N ALA A 246 4.19 11.02 -3.59
CA ALA A 246 5.35 11.13 -4.47
C ALA A 246 5.53 9.89 -5.35
N ALA A 247 5.39 8.68 -4.81
CA ALA A 247 5.47 7.44 -5.57
C ALA A 247 4.37 7.35 -6.64
N MET A 248 3.14 7.76 -6.33
CA MET A 248 2.03 7.81 -7.29
C MET A 248 2.33 8.79 -8.44
N ARG A 249 2.93 9.96 -8.16
CA ARG A 249 3.37 10.90 -9.20
C ARG A 249 4.46 10.31 -10.10
N VAL A 250 5.41 9.55 -9.52
CA VAL A 250 6.44 8.85 -10.32
C VAL A 250 5.80 7.84 -11.27
N MET A 251 4.84 7.02 -10.79
CA MET A 251 4.14 6.08 -11.66
C MET A 251 3.40 6.78 -12.80
N GLN A 252 2.74 7.91 -12.52
CA GLN A 252 2.09 8.71 -13.54
C GLN A 252 3.11 9.23 -14.57
N ALA A 253 4.21 9.82 -14.11
CA ALA A 253 5.24 10.37 -14.98
C ALA A 253 5.90 9.28 -15.86
N LEU A 254 6.14 8.08 -15.32
CA LEU A 254 6.65 6.93 -16.08
C LEU A 254 5.66 6.47 -17.17
N GLY A 255 4.37 6.40 -16.83
CA GLY A 255 3.31 6.08 -17.80
C GLY A 255 3.23 7.10 -18.93
N GLU A 256 3.26 8.39 -18.61
CA GLU A 256 3.27 9.48 -19.59
C GLU A 256 4.53 9.47 -20.46
N ALA A 257 5.71 9.22 -19.88
CA ALA A 257 6.97 9.10 -20.62
C ALA A 257 6.93 7.93 -21.62
N GLY A 258 6.28 6.84 -21.23
CA GLY A 258 6.01 5.64 -22.04
C GLY A 258 4.89 5.78 -23.08
N LEU A 259 4.16 6.90 -23.10
CA LEU A 259 3.01 7.17 -23.98
C LEU A 259 1.83 6.21 -23.74
N TYR A 260 1.61 5.79 -22.50
CA TYR A 260 0.41 5.04 -22.11
C TYR A 260 -0.79 5.99 -21.99
N PRO A 261 -2.02 5.51 -22.28
CA PRO A 261 -3.22 6.34 -22.23
C PRO A 261 -3.55 6.80 -20.80
N ASP A 262 -3.28 5.96 -19.81
CA ASP A 262 -3.40 6.27 -18.40
C ASP A 262 -2.41 5.43 -17.56
N THR A 263 -2.32 5.74 -16.27
CA THR A 263 -1.43 5.05 -15.32
C THR A 263 -1.85 3.61 -15.06
N LEU A 264 -3.13 3.26 -15.23
CA LEU A 264 -3.62 1.89 -15.00
C LEU A 264 -3.17 0.97 -16.12
N ALA A 265 -3.32 1.38 -17.38
CA ALA A 265 -2.84 0.69 -18.56
C ALA A 265 -1.32 0.50 -18.51
N PHE A 266 -0.58 1.52 -18.06
CA PHE A 266 0.86 1.40 -17.79
C PHE A 266 1.15 0.30 -16.76
N PHE A 267 0.53 0.36 -15.58
CA PHE A 267 0.76 -0.62 -14.51
C PHE A 267 0.43 -2.05 -14.96
N LEU A 268 -0.72 -2.27 -15.61
CA LEU A 268 -1.15 -3.59 -16.08
C LEU A 268 -0.26 -4.15 -17.20
N ASP A 269 0.44 -3.32 -17.96
CA ASP A 269 1.43 -3.77 -18.95
C ASP A 269 2.75 -4.20 -18.29
N GLN A 270 3.08 -3.62 -17.13
CA GLN A 270 4.29 -3.95 -16.37
C GLN A 270 4.07 -5.02 -15.29
N SER A 271 2.81 -5.33 -14.95
CA SER A 271 2.45 -6.11 -13.77
C SER A 271 2.98 -7.55 -13.78
N ALA A 272 3.05 -8.19 -14.96
CA ALA A 272 3.59 -9.55 -15.08
C ALA A 272 5.06 -9.62 -14.64
N HIS A 273 5.88 -8.67 -15.10
CA HIS A 273 7.29 -8.59 -14.70
C HIS A 273 7.44 -8.38 -13.20
N ILE A 274 6.62 -7.48 -12.63
CA ILE A 274 6.65 -7.19 -11.19
C ILE A 274 6.39 -8.46 -10.37
N VAL A 275 5.38 -9.24 -10.76
CA VAL A 275 5.02 -10.45 -10.03
C VAL A 275 6.05 -11.55 -10.21
N ASP A 276 6.61 -11.72 -11.41
CA ASP A 276 7.64 -12.74 -11.67
C ASP A 276 8.89 -12.50 -10.80
N GLU A 277 9.37 -11.27 -10.70
CA GLU A 277 10.52 -10.98 -9.83
C GLU A 277 10.15 -11.03 -8.34
N ALA A 278 8.95 -10.57 -7.95
CA ALA A 278 8.49 -10.72 -6.57
C ALA A 278 8.37 -12.19 -6.15
N ALA A 279 7.91 -13.07 -7.05
CA ALA A 279 7.84 -14.51 -6.80
C ALA A 279 9.23 -15.13 -6.56
N ARG A 280 10.26 -14.67 -7.28
CA ARG A 280 11.65 -15.08 -7.03
C ARG A 280 12.18 -14.48 -5.73
N ALA A 281 11.94 -13.20 -5.49
CA ALA A 281 12.42 -12.51 -4.29
C ALA A 281 11.83 -13.09 -2.99
N VAL A 282 10.58 -13.57 -3.00
CA VAL A 282 9.93 -14.20 -1.84
C VAL A 282 10.61 -15.49 -1.38
N THR A 283 11.38 -16.15 -2.25
CA THR A 283 12.10 -17.37 -1.87
C THR A 283 13.32 -17.07 -1.00
N GLU A 284 13.86 -15.86 -1.06
CA GLU A 284 14.98 -15.39 -0.27
C GLU A 284 14.47 -14.73 1.02
N GLU A 285 15.06 -15.06 2.16
CA GLU A 285 14.64 -14.56 3.49
C GLU A 285 14.70 -13.02 3.56
N ASP A 286 15.84 -12.44 3.16
CA ASP A 286 16.10 -11.00 3.25
C ASP A 286 15.15 -10.15 2.39
N PHE A 287 14.65 -10.70 1.29
CA PHE A 287 13.83 -9.97 0.32
C PHE A 287 12.33 -10.21 0.48
N ARG A 288 11.91 -11.14 1.35
CA ARG A 288 10.52 -11.57 1.45
C ARG A 288 9.56 -10.44 1.83
N ALA A 289 9.92 -9.67 2.85
CA ALA A 289 9.13 -8.53 3.29
C ALA A 289 9.07 -7.43 2.22
N ALA A 290 10.19 -7.14 1.57
CA ALA A 290 10.27 -6.15 0.49
C ALA A 290 9.41 -6.57 -0.71
N ALA A 291 9.48 -7.83 -1.13
CA ALA A 291 8.68 -8.38 -2.23
C ALA A 291 7.17 -8.31 -1.94
N ALA A 292 6.77 -8.63 -0.70
CA ALA A 292 5.38 -8.44 -0.28
C ALA A 292 4.95 -6.96 -0.33
N ASN A 293 5.80 -6.04 0.13
CA ASN A 293 5.52 -4.60 0.11
C ASN A 293 5.44 -4.03 -1.31
N VAL A 294 6.26 -4.49 -2.26
CA VAL A 294 6.14 -4.11 -3.69
C VAL A 294 4.76 -4.49 -4.22
N LEU A 295 4.35 -5.74 -4.05
CA LEU A 295 3.05 -6.21 -4.52
C LEU A 295 1.91 -5.46 -3.83
N ARG A 296 2.07 -5.18 -2.54
CA ARG A 296 1.14 -4.39 -1.74
C ARG A 296 0.99 -2.96 -2.29
N GLY A 297 2.06 -2.32 -2.72
CA GLY A 297 2.01 -1.04 -3.41
C GLY A 297 1.20 -1.10 -4.72
N GLY A 298 1.35 -2.19 -5.48
CA GLY A 298 0.55 -2.45 -6.68
C GLY A 298 -0.93 -2.67 -6.38
N VAL A 299 -1.25 -3.48 -5.37
CA VAL A 299 -2.62 -3.73 -4.91
C VAL A 299 -3.26 -2.45 -4.36
N GLY A 300 -2.54 -1.67 -3.57
CA GLY A 300 -2.99 -0.37 -3.05
C GLY A 300 -3.27 0.64 -4.17
N PHE A 301 -2.44 0.67 -5.22
CA PHE A 301 -2.70 1.46 -6.42
C PHE A 301 -4.00 1.02 -7.10
N LEU A 302 -4.17 -0.28 -7.34
CA LEU A 302 -5.40 -0.82 -7.92
C LEU A 302 -6.62 -0.48 -7.06
N GLN A 303 -6.50 -0.62 -5.75
CA GLN A 303 -7.54 -0.26 -4.80
C GLN A 303 -7.93 1.22 -4.95
N SER A 304 -6.96 2.14 -5.05
CA SER A 304 -7.25 3.58 -5.23
C SER A 304 -7.96 3.91 -6.56
N LYS A 305 -7.76 3.07 -7.59
CA LYS A 305 -8.38 3.25 -8.92
C LYS A 305 -9.74 2.57 -9.04
N LEU A 306 -9.96 1.47 -8.32
CA LEU A 306 -11.17 0.65 -8.40
C LEU A 306 -12.18 1.00 -7.30
N LEU A 307 -11.69 1.31 -6.11
CA LEU A 307 -12.47 1.62 -4.93
C LEU A 307 -12.26 3.11 -4.64
N SER A 308 -13.11 3.97 -5.21
CA SER A 308 -13.16 5.40 -4.91
C SER A 308 -13.68 5.64 -3.49
N VAL A 309 -13.00 5.09 -2.48
CA VAL A 309 -13.35 5.28 -1.09
C VAL A 309 -12.77 6.62 -0.69
N SER A 310 -13.67 7.57 -0.41
CA SER A 310 -13.30 8.80 0.27
C SER A 310 -12.56 8.42 1.56
N ARG A 311 -11.26 8.73 1.65
CA ARG A 311 -10.42 8.59 2.86
C ARG A 311 -10.95 9.37 4.08
N LYS A 312 -12.09 10.06 3.96
CA LYS A 312 -12.81 10.74 5.05
C LYS A 312 -13.93 9.85 5.63
N GLU A 313 -13.60 8.69 6.17
CA GLU A 313 -14.45 8.12 7.21
C GLU A 313 -14.07 8.76 8.54
N GLY A 314 -14.72 9.89 8.84
CA GLY A 314 -14.82 10.36 10.20
C GLY A 314 -15.49 9.27 11.04
N VAL A 315 -14.94 9.04 12.24
CA VAL A 315 -15.39 8.15 13.33
C VAL A 315 -16.91 7.95 13.31
N ARG A 316 -17.41 7.03 12.49
CA ARG A 316 -18.72 6.42 12.64
C ARG A 316 -18.50 5.19 13.51
N SER A 317 -19.33 5.04 14.54
CA SER A 317 -19.30 3.90 15.45
C SER A 317 -19.26 2.61 14.62
N ALA A 318 -18.13 1.91 14.64
CA ALA A 318 -17.92 0.71 13.83
C ALA A 318 -18.91 -0.38 14.25
N THR A 319 -19.94 -0.59 13.44
CA THR A 319 -20.89 -1.71 13.59
C THR A 319 -20.26 -2.98 13.03
N ALA A 320 -20.62 -4.15 13.57
CA ALA A 320 -20.11 -5.44 13.10
C ALA A 320 -20.33 -5.67 11.58
N ARG A 321 -21.34 -5.02 10.97
CA ARG A 321 -21.60 -5.05 9.52
C ARG A 321 -20.53 -4.34 8.67
N GLN A 322 -19.81 -3.35 9.21
CA GLN A 322 -18.75 -2.62 8.49
C GLN A 322 -17.58 -3.55 8.06
N TRP A 323 -17.40 -4.69 8.71
CA TRP A 323 -16.39 -5.69 8.32
C TRP A 323 -16.79 -6.52 7.09
N VAL A 324 -18.10 -6.62 6.83
CA VAL A 324 -18.71 -7.37 5.73
C VAL A 324 -19.00 -6.46 4.54
N ASP A 325 -19.21 -5.16 4.82
CA ASP A 325 -19.38 -4.13 3.80
C ASP A 325 -18.07 -3.92 3.05
N VAL A 326 -17.87 -4.69 1.95
CA VAL A 326 -16.83 -4.30 0.98
C VAL A 326 -17.25 -2.95 0.40
N PRO A 327 -16.34 -1.95 0.38
CA PRO A 327 -16.69 -0.61 -0.02
C PRO A 327 -17.34 -0.62 -1.40
N CYS A 328 -18.59 -0.18 -1.46
CA CYS A 328 -19.24 0.12 -2.73
C CYS A 328 -18.57 1.39 -3.27
N ALA A 329 -18.31 1.43 -4.58
CA ALA A 329 -17.86 2.67 -5.21
C ALA A 329 -19.03 3.66 -5.13
N ASP A 330 -19.00 4.57 -4.15
CA ASP A 330 -19.95 5.67 -4.07
C ASP A 330 -19.70 6.63 -5.23
N GLY A 331 -20.37 6.41 -6.36
CA GLY A 331 -20.43 7.37 -7.46
C GLY A 331 -20.69 6.76 -8.84
N PRO A 332 -21.41 7.46 -9.73
CA PRO A 332 -21.69 7.01 -11.10
C PRO A 332 -20.49 7.18 -12.06
N THR A 333 -19.26 7.31 -11.57
CA THR A 333 -18.09 7.61 -12.40
C THR A 333 -17.06 6.48 -12.37
N SER A 334 -17.11 5.65 -13.43
CA SER A 334 -15.99 4.90 -14.07
C SER A 334 -16.18 3.39 -14.29
N VAL A 335 -17.37 2.80 -14.09
CA VAL A 335 -17.57 1.35 -14.31
C VAL A 335 -17.28 0.93 -15.76
N VAL A 336 -17.45 1.81 -16.75
CA VAL A 336 -17.20 1.52 -18.18
C VAL A 336 -15.70 1.31 -18.51
N SER A 337 -14.77 1.89 -17.74
CA SER A 337 -13.33 1.69 -17.93
C SER A 337 -12.78 0.42 -17.25
N VAL A 338 -13.55 -0.17 -16.33
CA VAL A 338 -13.11 -1.30 -15.49
C VAL A 338 -13.35 -2.64 -16.18
N ALA A 339 -14.44 -2.79 -16.96
CA ALA A 339 -14.81 -4.08 -17.57
C ALA A 339 -13.69 -4.72 -18.41
N SER A 340 -12.96 -3.93 -19.22
CA SER A 340 -11.82 -4.44 -20.01
C SER A 340 -10.55 -4.69 -19.18
N ALA A 341 -10.46 -4.09 -17.99
CA ALA A 341 -9.35 -4.25 -17.07
C ALA A 341 -9.57 -5.42 -16.09
N VAL A 342 -10.81 -5.80 -15.78
CA VAL A 342 -11.14 -6.87 -14.81
C VAL A 342 -10.32 -8.14 -15.02
N PRO A 343 -10.17 -8.70 -16.24
CA PRO A 343 -9.38 -9.92 -16.43
C PRO A 343 -7.92 -9.76 -16.03
N LYS A 344 -7.27 -8.66 -16.46
CA LYS A 344 -5.85 -8.38 -16.17
C LYS A 344 -5.61 -8.07 -14.70
N VAL A 345 -6.51 -7.32 -14.08
CA VAL A 345 -6.46 -7.03 -12.64
C VAL A 345 -6.63 -8.34 -11.86
N SER A 346 -7.58 -9.18 -12.25
CA SER A 346 -7.81 -10.49 -11.61
C SER A 346 -6.60 -11.40 -11.72
N ASP A 347 -5.95 -11.45 -12.89
CA ASP A 347 -4.71 -12.23 -13.09
C ASP A 347 -3.57 -11.73 -12.20
N PHE A 348 -3.39 -10.41 -12.10
CA PHE A 348 -2.38 -9.82 -11.21
C PHE A 348 -2.67 -10.16 -9.73
N VAL A 349 -3.91 -9.93 -9.26
CA VAL A 349 -4.29 -10.19 -7.86
C VAL A 349 -4.18 -11.67 -7.54
N ALA A 350 -4.61 -12.56 -8.43
CA ALA A 350 -4.51 -14.01 -8.22
C ALA A 350 -3.03 -14.43 -8.09
N THR A 351 -2.16 -13.88 -8.92
CA THR A 351 -0.73 -14.21 -8.85
C THR A 351 -0.08 -13.61 -7.59
N ALA A 352 -0.46 -12.40 -7.19
CA ALA A 352 -0.02 -11.80 -5.92
C ALA A 352 -0.49 -12.61 -4.70
N VAL A 353 -1.71 -13.17 -4.71
CA VAL A 353 -2.21 -14.08 -3.66
C VAL A 353 -1.34 -15.34 -3.59
N LYS A 354 -0.98 -15.93 -4.74
CA LYS A 354 -0.10 -17.12 -4.77
C LYS A 354 1.29 -16.82 -4.20
N VAL A 355 1.88 -15.69 -4.59
CA VAL A 355 3.19 -15.25 -4.08
C VAL A 355 3.12 -14.99 -2.57
N ALA A 356 2.09 -14.30 -2.10
CA ALA A 356 1.89 -14.04 -0.67
C ALA A 356 1.62 -15.32 0.12
N ALA A 357 0.92 -16.30 -0.45
CA ALA A 357 0.68 -17.59 0.18
C ALA A 357 1.96 -18.43 0.30
N ASP A 358 2.80 -18.47 -0.73
CA ASP A 358 4.13 -19.09 -0.64
C ASP A 358 5.00 -18.36 0.40
N GLY A 359 4.92 -17.02 0.43
CA GLY A 359 5.57 -16.17 1.43
C GLY A 359 5.16 -16.49 2.87
N CYS A 360 3.85 -16.52 3.22
CA CYS A 360 3.41 -16.87 4.60
C CYS A 360 3.87 -18.28 4.94
N ARG A 361 3.75 -19.25 4.02
CA ARG A 361 4.13 -20.64 4.29
C ARG A 361 5.62 -20.77 4.60
N ARG A 362 6.50 -20.16 3.81
CA ARG A 362 7.95 -20.21 4.07
C ARG A 362 8.30 -19.47 5.35
N ALA A 363 7.82 -18.24 5.50
CA ALA A 363 8.10 -17.41 6.67
C ALA A 363 7.63 -18.05 7.98
N THR A 364 6.48 -18.74 7.97
CA THR A 364 5.99 -19.46 9.16
C THR A 364 6.80 -20.71 9.47
N VAL A 365 7.32 -21.42 8.46
CA VAL A 365 8.20 -22.59 8.64
C VAL A 365 9.60 -22.19 9.10
N GLU A 366 10.10 -21.05 8.63
CA GLU A 366 11.43 -20.50 8.95
C GLU A 366 11.43 -19.57 10.17
N GLU A 367 10.27 -19.39 10.83
CA GLU A 367 10.08 -18.49 11.98
C GLU A 367 10.37 -16.98 11.70
N ASP A 368 10.38 -16.58 10.42
CA ASP A 368 10.45 -15.18 9.98
C ASP A 368 9.12 -14.46 10.20
N THR A 369 9.00 -13.82 11.37
CA THR A 369 7.79 -13.06 11.73
C THR A 369 7.53 -11.86 10.82
N ALA A 370 8.58 -11.18 10.34
CA ALA A 370 8.43 -9.98 9.52
C ALA A 370 7.89 -10.32 8.13
N GLY A 371 8.45 -11.34 7.48
CA GLY A 371 7.96 -11.85 6.21
C GLY A 371 6.56 -12.44 6.30
N ALA A 372 6.21 -13.11 7.41
CA ALA A 372 4.86 -13.63 7.63
C ALA A 372 3.84 -12.48 7.76
N LEU A 373 4.12 -11.46 8.58
CA LEU A 373 3.25 -10.29 8.75
C LEU A 373 3.06 -9.53 7.43
N ALA A 374 4.14 -9.31 6.67
CA ALA A 374 4.07 -8.63 5.37
C ALA A 374 3.23 -9.41 4.35
N SER A 375 3.41 -10.74 4.28
CA SER A 375 2.66 -11.61 3.39
C SER A 375 1.17 -11.67 3.74
N VAL A 376 0.82 -11.76 5.03
CA VAL A 376 -0.58 -11.77 5.47
C VAL A 376 -1.24 -10.40 5.26
N ALA A 377 -0.50 -9.30 5.46
CA ALA A 377 -1.01 -7.97 5.13
C ALA A 377 -1.32 -7.83 3.63
N LEU A 378 -0.45 -8.35 2.75
CA LEU A 378 -0.70 -8.40 1.32
C LEU A 378 -1.96 -9.24 0.99
N LEU A 379 -2.11 -10.44 1.57
CA LEU A 379 -3.31 -11.26 1.40
C LEU A 379 -4.59 -10.50 1.79
N ALA A 380 -4.58 -9.82 2.94
CA ALA A 380 -5.73 -9.06 3.40
C ALA A 380 -6.14 -7.91 2.45
N GLU A 381 -5.18 -7.29 1.75
CA GLU A 381 -5.44 -6.26 0.74
C GLU A 381 -5.89 -6.87 -0.60
N CYS A 382 -5.23 -7.96 -1.03
CA CYS A 382 -5.65 -8.72 -2.21
C CYS A 382 -7.09 -9.19 -2.09
N PHE A 383 -7.52 -9.69 -0.93
CA PHE A 383 -8.89 -10.14 -0.71
C PHE A 383 -9.91 -9.00 -0.78
N SER A 384 -9.55 -7.80 -0.31
CA SER A 384 -10.41 -6.62 -0.47
C SER A 384 -10.61 -6.24 -1.94
N VAL A 385 -9.54 -6.27 -2.74
CA VAL A 385 -9.63 -6.03 -4.20
C VAL A 385 -10.37 -7.17 -4.89
N ALA A 386 -10.16 -8.43 -4.49
CA ALA A 386 -10.86 -9.58 -5.06
C ALA A 386 -12.37 -9.53 -4.81
N ALA A 387 -12.79 -9.13 -3.59
CA ALA A 387 -14.21 -8.96 -3.28
C ALA A 387 -14.84 -7.82 -4.09
N ALA A 388 -14.10 -6.72 -4.30
CA ALA A 388 -14.53 -5.63 -5.17
C ALA A 388 -14.68 -6.08 -6.63
N LEU A 389 -13.72 -6.85 -7.15
CA LEU A 389 -13.78 -7.40 -8.50
C LEU A 389 -14.97 -8.36 -8.67
N ASN A 390 -15.23 -9.21 -7.67
CA ASN A 390 -16.40 -10.08 -7.69
C ASN A 390 -17.73 -9.29 -7.75
N ARG A 391 -17.81 -8.17 -7.02
CA ARG A 391 -18.98 -7.26 -7.10
C ARG A 391 -19.08 -6.49 -8.41
N SER A 392 -17.97 -6.34 -9.14
CA SER A 392 -17.95 -5.66 -10.43
C SER A 392 -18.37 -6.54 -11.62
N VAL A 393 -18.55 -7.85 -11.41
CA VAL A 393 -18.95 -8.79 -12.46
C VAL A 393 -20.31 -9.43 -12.15
N PRO A 394 -21.10 -9.75 -13.19
CA PRO A 394 -22.35 -10.49 -12.99
C PRO A 394 -22.11 -11.86 -12.35
N GLN A 395 -23.14 -12.39 -11.69
CA GLN A 395 -23.13 -13.67 -11.01
C GLN A 395 -23.97 -14.71 -11.77
N LEU A 396 -23.52 -15.96 -11.78
CA LEU A 396 -24.23 -17.12 -12.31
C LEU A 396 -25.10 -17.72 -11.20
N GLY A 397 -26.29 -18.19 -11.58
CA GLY A 397 -27.12 -18.98 -10.67
C GLY A 397 -26.41 -20.25 -10.18
N ILE A 398 -26.61 -20.59 -8.91
CA ILE A 398 -26.04 -21.81 -8.32
C ILE A 398 -26.97 -22.97 -8.65
N ASP A 399 -26.45 -23.92 -9.43
CA ASP A 399 -27.09 -25.22 -9.64
C ASP A 399 -26.65 -26.14 -8.50
N GLU A 400 -27.54 -26.50 -7.56
CA GLU A 400 -27.21 -27.37 -6.43
C GLU A 400 -26.70 -28.76 -6.87
N GLU A 401 -26.95 -29.18 -8.12
CA GLU A 401 -26.44 -30.44 -8.67
C GLU A 401 -24.97 -30.36 -9.14
N GLN A 402 -24.46 -29.14 -9.35
CA GLN A 402 -23.06 -28.90 -9.66
C GLN A 402 -22.41 -28.29 -8.41
N ASP A 403 -21.40 -28.95 -7.83
CA ASP A 403 -20.62 -28.43 -6.69
C ASP A 403 -19.83 -27.16 -7.09
N CYS A 404 -20.54 -26.06 -7.35
CA CYS A 404 -20.03 -24.79 -7.82
C CYS A 404 -19.48 -24.00 -6.62
N LEU A 405 -18.16 -23.89 -6.57
CA LEU A 405 -17.44 -23.11 -5.56
C LEU A 405 -17.39 -21.61 -5.88
N THR A 406 -17.80 -21.23 -7.09
CA THR A 406 -17.77 -19.86 -7.59
C THR A 406 -19.08 -19.50 -8.26
N THR A 407 -19.47 -18.24 -8.11
CA THR A 407 -20.66 -17.67 -8.74
C THR A 407 -20.32 -16.57 -9.73
N ALA A 408 -19.06 -16.16 -9.87
CA ALA A 408 -18.70 -15.11 -10.82
C ALA A 408 -18.89 -15.57 -12.27
N ALA A 409 -19.49 -14.74 -13.14
CA ALA A 409 -19.61 -15.03 -14.56
C ALA A 409 -18.30 -14.88 -15.34
N GLU A 410 -17.39 -14.03 -14.86
CA GLU A 410 -16.09 -13.77 -15.50
C GLU A 410 -15.06 -14.87 -15.12
N PRO A 411 -14.52 -15.64 -16.08
CA PRO A 411 -13.62 -16.76 -15.79
C PRO A 411 -12.38 -16.40 -14.99
N ARG A 412 -11.80 -15.20 -15.21
CA ARG A 412 -10.62 -14.77 -14.45
C ARG A 412 -10.94 -14.46 -12.99
N VAL A 413 -12.15 -13.99 -12.70
CA VAL A 413 -12.62 -13.79 -11.32
C VAL A 413 -12.89 -15.14 -10.65
N GLN A 414 -13.39 -16.14 -11.38
CA GLN A 414 -13.52 -17.51 -10.85
C GLN A 414 -12.16 -18.10 -10.44
N ILE A 415 -11.14 -17.97 -11.29
CA ILE A 415 -9.77 -18.43 -10.97
C ILE A 415 -9.22 -17.70 -9.74
N LEU A 416 -9.47 -16.39 -9.64
CA LEU A 416 -9.11 -15.61 -8.46
C LEU A 416 -9.82 -16.13 -7.20
N GLN A 417 -11.13 -16.38 -7.25
CA GLN A 417 -11.90 -16.93 -6.13
C GLN A 417 -11.33 -18.28 -5.65
N LEU A 418 -11.03 -19.20 -6.57
CA LEU A 418 -10.40 -20.48 -6.24
C LEU A 418 -9.02 -20.30 -5.58
N THR A 419 -8.21 -19.36 -6.12
CA THR A 419 -6.90 -19.03 -5.55
C THR A 419 -7.03 -18.43 -4.14
N VAL A 420 -8.06 -17.62 -3.89
CA VAL A 420 -8.37 -17.09 -2.55
C VAL A 420 -8.78 -18.23 -1.61
N LEU A 421 -9.55 -19.21 -2.07
CA LEU A 421 -9.96 -20.35 -1.25
C LEU A 421 -8.75 -21.17 -0.78
N GLU A 422 -7.79 -21.44 -1.67
CA GLU A 422 -6.53 -22.09 -1.34
C GLU A 422 -5.72 -21.28 -0.30
N ALA A 423 -5.65 -19.96 -0.46
CA ALA A 423 -4.96 -19.08 0.47
C ALA A 423 -5.64 -19.02 1.85
N VAL A 424 -6.98 -19.04 1.90
CA VAL A 424 -7.76 -19.14 3.15
C VAL A 424 -7.44 -20.45 3.89
N GLN A 425 -7.40 -21.58 3.17
CA GLN A 425 -7.02 -22.87 3.76
C GLN A 425 -5.58 -22.86 4.28
N MET A 426 -4.66 -22.22 3.56
CA MET A 426 -3.28 -22.03 3.99
C MET A 426 -3.19 -21.18 5.28
N LEU A 427 -3.90 -20.06 5.35
CA LEU A 427 -3.94 -19.20 6.55
C LEU A 427 -4.44 -19.97 7.78
N LEU A 428 -5.46 -20.82 7.62
CA LEU A 428 -5.98 -21.68 8.69
C LEU A 428 -4.99 -22.75 9.15
N ALA A 429 -4.17 -23.26 8.24
CA ALA A 429 -3.19 -24.31 8.55
C ALA A 429 -1.95 -23.76 9.27
N TYR A 430 -1.45 -22.59 8.85
CA TYR A 430 -0.14 -22.07 9.27
C TYR A 430 -0.21 -20.81 10.14
N CYS A 431 -1.04 -19.83 9.77
CA CYS A 431 -0.89 -18.47 10.27
C CYS A 431 -1.83 -18.19 11.49
N THR A 432 -2.87 -19.01 11.75
CA THR A 432 -3.75 -18.91 12.95
C THR A 432 -3.15 -19.51 14.24
N ARG A 433 -2.09 -20.33 14.13
CA ARG A 433 -1.41 -20.96 15.28
C ARG A 433 -0.31 -20.09 15.89
N ASN A 434 0.06 -19.00 15.22
CA ASN A 434 1.12 -18.09 15.66
C ASN A 434 0.48 -16.83 16.26
N ASP A 435 0.62 -16.63 17.57
CA ASP A 435 -0.01 -15.52 18.31
C ASP A 435 0.30 -14.13 17.74
N VAL A 436 1.49 -13.94 17.16
CA VAL A 436 1.94 -12.65 16.61
C VAL A 436 1.26 -12.35 15.27
N VAL A 437 1.08 -13.39 14.44
CA VAL A 437 0.53 -13.27 13.08
C VAL A 437 -1.00 -13.41 13.07
N ALA A 438 -1.56 -14.14 14.05
CA ALA A 438 -2.98 -14.46 14.15
C ALA A 438 -3.91 -13.25 14.01
N PRO A 439 -3.66 -12.07 14.62
CA PRO A 439 -4.55 -10.90 14.45
C PRO A 439 -4.73 -10.47 12.99
N LEU A 440 -3.64 -10.44 12.22
CA LEU A 440 -3.70 -10.12 10.79
C LEU A 440 -4.31 -11.26 9.98
N ALA A 441 -4.00 -12.52 10.35
CA ALA A 441 -4.54 -13.69 9.67
C ALA A 441 -6.07 -13.79 9.83
N ILE A 442 -6.60 -13.50 11.03
CA ILE A 442 -8.05 -13.44 11.30
C ILE A 442 -8.72 -12.41 10.39
N ARG A 443 -8.14 -11.22 10.26
CA ARG A 443 -8.63 -10.17 9.36
C ARG A 443 -8.56 -10.58 7.89
N ALA A 444 -7.51 -11.28 7.49
CA ALA A 444 -7.40 -11.81 6.14
C ALA A 444 -8.46 -12.90 5.89
N LEU A 445 -8.70 -13.81 6.84
CA LEU A 445 -9.72 -14.86 6.73
C LEU A 445 -11.12 -14.30 6.58
N THR A 446 -11.51 -13.32 7.40
CA THR A 446 -12.84 -12.69 7.30
C THR A 446 -13.02 -11.97 5.97
N ARG A 447 -12.00 -11.24 5.50
CA ARG A 447 -12.01 -10.62 4.16
C ARG A 447 -12.03 -11.66 3.04
N GLY A 448 -11.29 -12.76 3.17
CA GLY A 448 -11.26 -13.84 2.18
C GLY A 448 -12.64 -14.44 1.95
N LEU A 449 -13.44 -14.60 3.01
CA LEU A 449 -14.82 -15.08 2.89
C LEU A 449 -15.73 -14.11 2.13
N THR A 450 -15.49 -12.79 2.23
CA THR A 450 -16.28 -11.79 1.47
C THR A 450 -16.10 -11.88 -0.05
N VAL A 451 -15.03 -12.53 -0.51
CA VAL A 451 -14.74 -12.73 -1.95
C VAL A 451 -15.74 -13.69 -2.61
N PHE A 452 -16.40 -14.54 -1.82
CA PHE A 452 -17.37 -15.54 -2.30
C PHE A 452 -18.82 -15.09 -2.16
N LEU A 453 -19.08 -13.86 -1.70
CA LEU A 453 -20.44 -13.35 -1.63
C LEU A 453 -21.07 -13.33 -3.02
N THR A 454 -22.34 -13.71 -3.10
CA THR A 454 -23.14 -13.69 -4.33
C THR A 454 -24.41 -12.87 -4.11
N THR A 455 -25.17 -12.65 -5.19
CA THR A 455 -26.48 -11.99 -5.10
C THR A 455 -27.51 -12.97 -4.54
N PRO A 456 -28.50 -12.50 -3.75
CA PRO A 456 -29.58 -13.36 -3.26
C PRO A 456 -30.30 -14.12 -4.40
N ALA A 457 -30.50 -13.45 -5.54
CA ALA A 457 -31.13 -14.05 -6.72
C ALA A 457 -30.34 -15.21 -7.31
N ALA A 458 -29.00 -15.11 -7.34
CA ALA A 458 -28.13 -16.19 -7.80
C ALA A 458 -28.11 -17.38 -6.83
N GLU A 459 -28.15 -17.14 -5.53
CA GLU A 459 -28.23 -18.19 -4.50
C GLU A 459 -29.56 -18.94 -4.52
N THR A 460 -30.68 -18.24 -4.73
CA THR A 460 -32.01 -18.86 -4.76
C THR A 460 -32.42 -19.37 -6.14
N TRP A 461 -31.52 -19.30 -7.13
CA TRP A 461 -31.84 -19.72 -8.48
C TRP A 461 -32.00 -21.25 -8.54
N VAL A 462 -33.10 -21.70 -9.14
CA VAL A 462 -33.37 -23.13 -9.37
C VAL A 462 -33.58 -23.34 -10.86
N ARG A 463 -32.90 -24.33 -11.43
CA ARG A 463 -33.07 -24.71 -12.82
C ARG A 463 -34.46 -25.32 -13.02
N ASN A 464 -35.33 -24.67 -13.80
CA ASN A 464 -36.63 -25.23 -14.15
C ASN A 464 -36.44 -26.43 -15.09
N ALA A 465 -36.85 -27.62 -14.66
CA ALA A 465 -36.70 -28.88 -15.39
C ALA A 465 -37.54 -28.99 -16.68
N GLU A 466 -38.38 -27.99 -17.01
CA GLU A 466 -39.28 -28.04 -18.18
C GLU A 466 -38.62 -27.57 -19.50
N ASP A 467 -37.47 -26.89 -19.46
CA ASP A 467 -36.69 -26.50 -20.66
C ASP A 467 -35.62 -27.56 -21.03
N GLY A 468 -36.04 -28.83 -20.99
CA GLY A 468 -35.25 -30.02 -21.33
C GLY A 468 -34.93 -30.18 -22.83
N GLY A 469 -34.39 -29.14 -23.46
CA GLY A 469 -33.74 -29.28 -24.77
C GLY A 469 -32.26 -29.63 -24.58
N GLU A 470 -31.76 -30.64 -25.31
CA GLU A 470 -30.37 -31.15 -25.32
C GLU A 470 -29.28 -30.14 -25.75
N GLY A 471 -29.52 -28.84 -25.61
CA GLY A 471 -28.52 -27.78 -25.72
C GLY A 471 -28.49 -26.99 -24.41
N GLY A 472 -27.49 -27.27 -23.56
CA GLY A 472 -27.34 -26.63 -22.25
C GLY A 472 -27.42 -25.10 -22.35
N GLN A 473 -28.55 -24.53 -21.91
CA GLN A 473 -28.65 -23.09 -21.71
C GLN A 473 -27.62 -22.67 -20.65
N PRO A 474 -26.86 -21.58 -20.90
CA PRO A 474 -25.94 -21.05 -19.90
C PRO A 474 -26.71 -20.66 -18.63
N PRO A 475 -26.12 -20.83 -17.43
CA PRO A 475 -26.74 -20.41 -16.18
C PRO A 475 -27.16 -18.94 -16.27
N SER A 476 -28.33 -18.60 -15.70
CA SER A 476 -28.84 -17.23 -15.75
C SER A 476 -27.87 -16.29 -15.04
N VAL A 477 -27.74 -15.10 -15.63
CA VAL A 477 -26.79 -14.08 -15.19
C VAL A 477 -27.53 -13.02 -14.37
N PHE A 478 -27.01 -12.72 -13.17
CA PHE A 478 -27.58 -11.78 -12.20
C PHE A 478 -26.59 -10.65 -11.93
N GLU A 479 -27.01 -9.41 -12.17
CA GLU A 479 -26.21 -8.23 -11.83
C GLU A 479 -26.31 -7.88 -10.34
N TRP A 480 -25.27 -7.25 -9.80
CA TRP A 480 -25.28 -6.75 -8.43
C TRP A 480 -26.16 -5.50 -8.31
N ASP A 481 -27.16 -5.55 -7.45
CA ASP A 481 -27.86 -4.35 -6.99
C ASP A 481 -26.98 -3.64 -5.92
N PRO A 482 -26.64 -2.35 -6.10
CA PRO A 482 -25.83 -1.60 -5.14
C PRO A 482 -26.41 -1.55 -3.72
N ASN A 483 -27.72 -1.79 -3.56
CA ASN A 483 -28.40 -1.79 -2.26
C ASN A 483 -28.67 -3.19 -1.69
N ALA A 484 -28.41 -4.25 -2.46
CA ALA A 484 -28.64 -5.63 -2.00
C ALA A 484 -27.46 -6.12 -1.14
N ALA A 485 -27.78 -6.69 0.03
CA ALA A 485 -26.79 -7.39 0.84
C ALA A 485 -26.35 -8.67 0.12
N GLY A 486 -25.03 -8.88 0.00
CA GLY A 486 -24.48 -10.12 -0.51
C GLY A 486 -24.72 -11.27 0.46
N VAL A 487 -24.99 -12.45 -0.09
CA VAL A 487 -25.19 -13.69 0.68
C VAL A 487 -24.01 -14.61 0.42
N LEU A 488 -23.56 -15.33 1.45
CA LEU A 488 -22.53 -16.35 1.29
C LEU A 488 -23.17 -17.67 0.84
N PRO A 489 -22.73 -18.28 -0.27
CA PRO A 489 -23.28 -19.53 -0.74
C PRO A 489 -23.14 -20.69 0.25
N ARG A 490 -24.15 -21.57 0.27
CA ARG A 490 -24.14 -22.76 1.12
C ARG A 490 -22.92 -23.68 0.91
N SER A 491 -22.37 -23.71 -0.30
CA SER A 491 -21.16 -24.47 -0.64
C SER A 491 -19.94 -24.09 0.20
N HIS A 492 -19.91 -22.87 0.76
CA HIS A 492 -18.81 -22.37 1.60
C HIS A 492 -19.02 -22.57 3.11
N LEU A 493 -20.15 -23.12 3.56
CA LEU A 493 -20.43 -23.31 5.00
C LEU A 493 -19.40 -24.21 5.70
N ARG A 494 -18.82 -25.19 4.98
CA ARG A 494 -17.73 -26.02 5.52
C ARG A 494 -16.49 -25.17 5.84
N THR A 495 -16.12 -24.26 4.93
CA THR A 495 -15.00 -23.34 5.13
C THR A 495 -15.30 -22.41 6.29
N VAL A 496 -16.50 -21.83 6.36
CA VAL A 496 -16.94 -21.00 7.49
C VAL A 496 -16.80 -21.75 8.82
N TYR A 497 -17.23 -23.01 8.87
CA TYR A 497 -17.13 -23.81 10.08
C TYR A 497 -15.67 -24.07 10.50
N GLN A 498 -14.75 -24.28 9.55
CA GLN A 498 -13.33 -24.42 9.86
C GLN A 498 -12.71 -23.12 10.42
N VAL A 499 -13.09 -21.97 9.86
CA VAL A 499 -12.66 -20.66 10.39
C VAL A 499 -13.23 -20.45 11.79
N TYR A 500 -14.53 -20.74 11.99
CA TYR A 500 -15.20 -20.69 13.30
C TYR A 500 -14.46 -21.52 14.35
N LEU A 501 -14.15 -22.79 14.05
CA LEU A 501 -13.43 -23.67 14.98
C LEU A 501 -12.03 -23.13 15.32
N SER A 502 -11.35 -22.53 14.34
CA SER A 502 -10.02 -21.93 14.56
C SER A 502 -10.10 -20.72 15.49
N PHE A 503 -11.08 -19.84 15.30
CA PHE A 503 -11.27 -18.67 16.17
C PHE A 503 -11.73 -19.09 17.57
N LEU A 504 -12.62 -20.08 17.65
CA LEU A 504 -13.06 -20.64 18.93
C LEU A 504 -11.89 -21.28 19.69
N ALA A 505 -10.98 -21.98 19.02
CA ALA A 505 -9.78 -22.55 19.65
C ALA A 505 -8.91 -21.47 20.29
N ILE A 506 -8.62 -20.38 19.56
CA ILE A 506 -7.86 -19.22 20.08
C ILE A 506 -8.51 -18.64 21.34
N LEU A 507 -9.85 -18.60 21.40
CA LEU A 507 -10.56 -18.08 22.56
C LEU A 507 -10.68 -19.08 23.71
N ALA A 508 -10.95 -20.34 23.42
CA ALA A 508 -11.36 -21.34 24.39
C ALA A 508 -10.17 -22.07 25.02
N GLU A 509 -9.12 -22.41 24.26
CA GLU A 509 -7.97 -23.17 24.78
C GLU A 509 -7.31 -22.51 26.00
N PRO A 510 -7.08 -21.18 26.04
CA PRO A 510 -6.43 -20.54 27.18
C PRO A 510 -7.28 -20.55 28.47
N VAL A 511 -8.61 -20.69 28.33
CA VAL A 511 -9.57 -20.57 29.45
C VAL A 511 -10.44 -21.82 29.66
N ALA A 512 -10.15 -22.92 28.96
CA ALA A 512 -10.97 -24.14 28.95
C ALA A 512 -11.23 -24.72 30.36
N GLY A 513 -10.30 -24.53 31.29
CA GLY A 513 -10.44 -24.95 32.70
C GLY A 513 -11.44 -24.12 33.53
N PHE A 514 -11.91 -22.99 33.00
CA PHE A 514 -12.76 -22.02 33.71
C PHE A 514 -14.15 -21.85 33.09
N THR A 515 -14.35 -22.34 31.86
CA THR A 515 -15.63 -22.32 31.14
C THR A 515 -16.56 -23.41 31.69
N ALA A 516 -17.17 -23.17 32.85
CA ALA A 516 -18.14 -24.09 33.46
C ALA A 516 -19.59 -23.66 33.15
N ALA A 517 -20.44 -24.64 32.81
CA ALA A 517 -21.85 -24.47 32.44
C ALA A 517 -22.81 -24.05 33.57
N SER A 518 -22.32 -23.50 34.69
CA SER A 518 -23.17 -23.15 35.83
C SER A 518 -23.02 -21.68 36.20
N GLU A 519 -24.03 -20.88 35.83
CA GLU A 519 -24.16 -19.43 36.10
C GLU A 519 -24.06 -19.04 37.59
N ALA A 520 -24.12 -20.01 38.50
CA ALA A 520 -24.08 -19.79 39.95
C ALA A 520 -22.72 -20.11 40.61
N ARG A 521 -21.75 -20.68 39.89
CA ARG A 521 -20.48 -21.09 40.51
C ARG A 521 -19.51 -19.90 40.59
N ARG A 522 -19.43 -19.28 41.78
CA ARG A 522 -18.33 -18.35 42.08
C ARG A 522 -17.01 -19.11 41.99
N LEU A 523 -16.11 -18.66 41.12
CA LEU A 523 -14.73 -19.16 41.07
C LEU A 523 -14.11 -19.06 42.48
N SER A 524 -13.53 -20.16 42.94
CA SER A 524 -12.75 -20.24 44.17
C SER A 524 -11.54 -19.31 44.11
N ALA A 525 -10.96 -18.97 45.27
CA ALA A 525 -9.77 -18.11 45.30
C ALA A 525 -8.59 -18.68 44.49
N GLN A 526 -8.47 -20.01 44.44
CA GLN A 526 -7.44 -20.70 43.66
C GLN A 526 -7.74 -20.62 42.15
N GLU A 527 -8.99 -20.86 41.73
CA GLU A 527 -9.39 -20.71 40.33
C GLU A 527 -9.25 -19.25 39.85
N ARG A 528 -9.54 -18.25 40.68
CA ARG A 528 -9.33 -16.84 40.34
C ARG A 528 -7.86 -16.50 40.12
N ARG A 529 -6.96 -16.97 40.99
CA ARG A 529 -5.51 -16.79 40.83
C ARG A 529 -4.99 -17.51 39.59
N ALA A 530 -5.53 -18.69 39.28
CA ALA A 530 -5.17 -19.44 38.09
C ALA A 530 -5.67 -18.72 36.81
N LEU A 531 -6.89 -18.19 36.82
CA LEU A 531 -7.42 -17.38 35.72
C LEU A 531 -6.59 -16.10 35.55
N GLU A 532 -6.24 -15.40 36.63
CA GLU A 532 -5.36 -14.22 36.62
C GLU A 532 -4.00 -14.49 35.97
N ALA A 533 -3.49 -15.72 36.05
CA ALA A 533 -2.23 -16.12 35.42
C ALA A 533 -2.34 -16.29 33.90
N VAL A 534 -3.54 -16.45 33.34
CA VAL A 534 -3.76 -16.51 31.88
C VAL A 534 -3.48 -15.13 31.29
N LEU A 535 -2.51 -15.03 30.39
CA LEU A 535 -2.12 -13.76 29.76
C LEU A 535 -3.00 -13.51 28.53
N PRO A 536 -3.69 -12.36 28.43
CA PRO A 536 -4.41 -12.01 27.21
C PRO A 536 -3.43 -11.68 26.08
N THR A 537 -3.64 -12.28 24.91
CA THR A 537 -2.87 -11.99 23.69
C THR A 537 -3.69 -11.12 22.72
N PRO A 538 -3.04 -10.41 21.78
CA PRO A 538 -3.74 -9.71 20.70
C PRO A 538 -4.65 -10.61 19.86
N ALA A 539 -4.30 -11.89 19.73
CA ALA A 539 -5.07 -12.88 18.99
C ALA A 539 -6.47 -13.10 19.60
N VAL A 540 -6.59 -13.05 20.93
CA VAL A 540 -7.89 -13.19 21.63
C VAL A 540 -8.84 -12.06 21.23
N MET A 541 -8.38 -10.80 21.25
CA MET A 541 -9.21 -9.66 20.85
C MET A 541 -9.61 -9.75 19.37
N ALA A 542 -8.66 -10.10 18.51
CA ALA A 542 -8.93 -10.28 17.09
C ALA A 542 -9.90 -11.43 16.82
N ALA A 543 -9.85 -12.53 17.57
CA ALA A 543 -10.75 -13.67 17.41
C ALA A 543 -12.19 -13.32 17.83
N MET A 544 -12.38 -12.48 18.86
CA MET A 544 -13.70 -11.94 19.20
C MET A 544 -14.29 -11.11 18.05
N GLU A 545 -13.51 -10.18 17.49
CA GLU A 545 -13.93 -9.38 16.33
C GLU A 545 -14.19 -10.24 15.09
N GLY A 546 -13.31 -11.23 14.84
CA GLY A 546 -13.45 -12.17 13.73
C GLY A 546 -14.69 -13.03 13.81
N LEU A 547 -15.05 -13.52 15.01
CA LEU A 547 -16.30 -14.28 15.22
C LEU A 547 -17.53 -13.42 14.97
N GLN A 548 -17.55 -12.14 15.38
CA GLN A 548 -18.67 -11.24 15.06
C GLN A 548 -18.84 -11.09 13.54
N ALA A 549 -17.74 -10.92 12.81
CA ALA A 549 -17.76 -10.82 11.36
C ALA A 549 -18.25 -12.12 10.71
N LEU A 550 -17.84 -13.29 11.22
CA LEU A 550 -18.34 -14.59 10.75
C LEU A 550 -19.84 -14.75 10.99
N VAL A 551 -20.33 -14.34 12.16
CA VAL A 551 -21.77 -14.37 12.46
C VAL A 551 -22.52 -13.47 11.50
N ALA A 552 -22.03 -12.26 11.22
CA ALA A 552 -22.65 -11.36 10.27
C ALA A 552 -22.66 -11.92 8.83
N LEU A 553 -21.67 -12.75 8.45
CA LEU A 553 -21.60 -13.40 7.14
C LEU A 553 -22.51 -14.63 7.00
N ALA A 554 -22.73 -15.37 8.09
CA ALA A 554 -23.42 -16.66 8.09
C ALA A 554 -24.37 -16.79 9.29
N THR A 555 -25.23 -15.80 9.49
CA THR A 555 -26.10 -15.66 10.66
C THR A 555 -26.93 -16.92 10.90
N ASP A 556 -27.62 -17.42 9.88
CA ASP A 556 -28.51 -18.58 9.99
C ASP A 556 -27.77 -19.86 10.42
N PHE A 557 -26.47 -19.96 10.10
CA PHE A 557 -25.66 -21.14 10.38
C PHE A 557 -24.98 -21.08 11.76
N LEU A 558 -24.51 -19.90 12.19
CA LEU A 558 -23.69 -19.74 13.40
C LEU A 558 -24.44 -19.21 14.61
N SER A 559 -25.58 -18.55 14.44
CA SER A 559 -26.30 -17.83 15.50
C SER A 559 -26.51 -18.64 16.78
N ARG A 560 -27.04 -19.87 16.68
CA ARG A 560 -27.24 -20.77 17.84
C ARG A 560 -25.93 -21.22 18.48
N ARG A 561 -24.92 -21.58 17.67
CA ARG A 561 -23.61 -22.04 18.16
C ARG A 561 -22.89 -20.94 18.94
N VAL A 562 -23.05 -19.69 18.54
CA VAL A 562 -22.44 -18.55 19.24
C VAL A 562 -23.02 -18.41 20.64
N VAL A 563 -24.33 -18.62 20.80
CA VAL A 563 -24.98 -18.57 22.12
C VAL A 563 -24.53 -19.74 22.99
N GLU A 564 -24.50 -20.96 22.44
CA GLU A 564 -24.22 -22.18 23.20
C GLU A 564 -22.71 -22.36 23.51
N GLU A 565 -21.83 -22.12 22.55
CA GLU A 565 -20.42 -22.48 22.61
C GLU A 565 -19.51 -21.26 22.89
N VAL A 566 -19.80 -20.10 22.27
CA VAL A 566 -18.91 -18.92 22.32
C VAL A 566 -19.20 -18.04 23.54
N LEU A 567 -20.48 -17.82 23.87
CA LEU A 567 -20.90 -16.92 24.94
C LEU A 567 -20.24 -17.23 26.31
N PRO A 568 -20.16 -18.50 26.77
CA PRO A 568 -19.50 -18.83 28.05
C PRO A 568 -18.01 -18.44 28.06
N VAL A 569 -17.34 -18.58 26.91
CA VAL A 569 -15.92 -18.24 26.73
C VAL A 569 -15.73 -16.72 26.82
N ILE A 570 -16.58 -15.94 26.14
CA ILE A 570 -16.53 -14.47 26.17
C ILE A 570 -16.76 -13.91 27.58
N VAL A 571 -17.73 -14.48 28.32
CA VAL A 571 -17.99 -14.10 29.71
C VAL A 571 -16.77 -14.38 30.59
N THR A 572 -16.09 -15.51 30.37
CA THR A 572 -14.86 -15.87 31.09
C THR A 572 -13.73 -14.87 30.83
N TRP A 573 -13.56 -14.43 29.58
CA TRP A 573 -12.60 -13.37 29.23
C TRP A 573 -12.96 -12.01 29.85
N HIS A 574 -14.24 -11.65 29.91
CA HIS A 574 -14.68 -10.44 30.61
C HIS A 574 -14.36 -10.52 32.11
N GLN A 575 -14.59 -11.68 32.75
CA GLN A 575 -14.22 -11.91 34.15
C GLN A 575 -12.70 -11.82 34.35
N ARG A 576 -11.92 -12.40 33.45
CA ARG A 576 -10.45 -12.31 33.47
C ARG A 576 -9.95 -10.87 33.42
N GLY A 577 -10.52 -10.04 32.54
CA GLY A 577 -10.17 -8.61 32.44
C GLY A 577 -10.58 -7.79 33.66
N ALA A 578 -11.56 -8.26 34.44
CA ALA A 578 -12.07 -7.59 35.64
C ALA A 578 -11.35 -8.00 36.95
N LEU A 579 -10.36 -8.90 36.90
CA LEU A 579 -9.63 -9.34 38.10
C LEU A 579 -8.66 -8.26 38.60
N PRO A 580 -8.50 -8.11 39.93
CA PRO A 580 -7.79 -6.99 40.56
C PRO A 580 -6.26 -7.18 40.53
N ARG A 581 -5.67 -7.01 39.36
CA ARG A 581 -4.24 -6.68 39.21
C ARG A 581 -4.12 -5.18 38.96
N ILE A 582 -2.92 -4.60 39.04
CA ILE A 582 -2.68 -3.25 38.49
C ILE A 582 -3.09 -3.33 37.01
N PRO A 583 -4.19 -2.67 36.58
CA PRO A 583 -4.74 -2.88 35.25
C PRO A 583 -3.67 -2.54 34.23
N THR A 584 -3.33 -3.50 33.37
CA THR A 584 -2.56 -3.16 32.18
C THR A 584 -3.53 -2.63 31.13
N ARG A 585 -3.03 -1.79 30.22
CA ARG A 585 -3.80 -1.32 29.06
C ARG A 585 -4.39 -2.49 28.24
N THR A 586 -3.82 -3.69 28.34
CA THR A 586 -4.29 -4.90 27.64
C THR A 586 -5.50 -5.54 28.33
N ASP A 587 -5.53 -5.61 29.66
CA ASP A 587 -6.68 -6.16 30.40
C ASP A 587 -7.95 -5.33 30.18
N GLU A 588 -7.83 -4.00 30.18
CA GLU A 588 -8.93 -3.08 29.89
C GLU A 588 -9.47 -3.27 28.45
N LYS A 589 -8.56 -3.46 27.48
CA LYS A 589 -8.94 -3.71 26.08
C LYS A 589 -9.69 -5.03 25.91
N VAL A 590 -9.27 -6.09 26.59
CA VAL A 590 -9.95 -7.40 26.54
C VAL A 590 -11.33 -7.31 27.16
N GLN A 591 -11.45 -6.63 28.31
CA GLN A 591 -12.75 -6.40 28.94
C GLN A 591 -13.69 -5.59 28.03
N ALA A 592 -13.17 -4.54 27.39
CA ALA A 592 -13.93 -3.73 26.44
C ALA A 592 -14.35 -4.51 25.20
N ALA A 593 -13.44 -5.33 24.63
CA ALA A 593 -13.73 -6.18 23.48
C ALA A 593 -14.81 -7.23 23.79
N ALA A 594 -14.72 -7.90 24.94
CA ALA A 594 -15.73 -8.85 25.38
C ALA A 594 -17.10 -8.17 25.59
N ARG A 595 -17.13 -6.99 26.22
CA ARG A 595 -18.38 -6.22 26.38
C ARG A 595 -18.97 -5.81 25.02
N LYS A 596 -18.12 -5.33 24.11
CA LYS A 596 -18.53 -4.95 22.74
C LYS A 596 -19.12 -6.15 22.01
N PHE A 597 -18.50 -7.32 22.11
CA PHE A 597 -19.03 -8.56 21.54
C PHE A 597 -20.44 -8.85 21.99
N LEU A 598 -20.66 -8.85 23.31
CA LEU A 598 -21.98 -9.13 23.87
C LEU A 598 -23.05 -8.12 23.40
N GLN A 599 -22.67 -6.84 23.25
CA GLN A 599 -23.57 -5.81 22.74
C GLN A 599 -23.88 -6.00 21.25
N ASP A 600 -22.87 -6.23 20.43
CA ASP A 600 -23.01 -6.37 18.97
C ASP A 600 -23.78 -7.65 18.59
N THR A 601 -23.59 -8.76 19.31
CA THR A 601 -24.36 -10.00 19.08
C THR A 601 -25.86 -9.79 19.29
N CYS A 602 -26.26 -9.00 20.30
CA CYS A 602 -27.67 -8.65 20.52
C CYS A 602 -28.28 -7.80 19.39
N VAL A 603 -27.44 -7.06 18.64
CA VAL A 603 -27.87 -6.24 17.50
C VAL A 603 -27.96 -7.07 16.23
N LEU A 604 -27.03 -8.01 16.03
CA LEU A 604 -26.97 -8.85 14.83
C LEU A 604 -28.15 -9.81 14.74
N GLU A 605 -28.57 -10.42 15.85
CA GLU A 605 -29.68 -11.37 15.89
C GLU A 605 -30.67 -10.99 17.02
N PRO A 606 -31.69 -10.16 16.73
CA PRO A 606 -32.64 -9.69 17.74
C PRO A 606 -33.41 -10.82 18.42
N SER A 607 -33.65 -11.92 17.70
CA SER A 607 -34.36 -13.12 18.18
C SER A 607 -33.63 -13.83 19.33
N LEU A 608 -32.29 -13.79 19.33
CA LEU A 608 -31.44 -14.35 20.38
C LEU A 608 -31.06 -13.32 21.45
N GLY A 609 -31.44 -12.05 21.26
CA GLY A 609 -31.09 -10.95 22.15
C GLY A 609 -31.60 -11.13 23.57
N GLU A 610 -32.75 -11.78 23.77
CA GLU A 610 -33.27 -12.07 25.12
C GLU A 610 -32.46 -13.16 25.83
N GLU A 611 -32.05 -14.21 25.13
CA GLU A 611 -31.23 -15.31 25.67
C GLU A 611 -29.83 -14.82 26.03
N VAL A 612 -29.18 -14.05 25.13
CA VAL A 612 -27.86 -13.45 25.38
C VAL A 612 -27.91 -12.51 26.58
N ARG A 613 -28.95 -11.67 26.68
CA ARG A 613 -29.13 -10.77 27.84
C ARG A 613 -29.46 -11.53 29.11
N ALA A 614 -30.22 -12.63 29.03
CA ALA A 614 -30.53 -13.48 30.19
C ALA A 614 -29.27 -14.16 30.74
N ALA A 615 -28.44 -14.73 29.87
CA ALA A 615 -27.18 -15.38 30.23
C ALA A 615 -26.10 -14.38 30.70
N CYS A 616 -26.16 -13.12 30.25
CA CYS A 616 -25.14 -12.10 30.54
C CYS A 616 -25.63 -10.92 31.39
N ARG A 617 -26.70 -11.08 32.21
CA ARG A 617 -27.27 -9.98 33.05
C ARG A 617 -26.26 -9.32 33.98
N ALA A 618 -25.20 -10.02 34.39
CA ALA A 618 -24.16 -9.49 35.26
C ALA A 618 -23.11 -8.63 34.53
N VAL A 619 -23.06 -8.69 33.19
CA VAL A 619 -22.04 -8.06 32.34
C VAL A 619 -22.62 -6.93 31.48
N LEU A 620 -23.86 -7.08 31.01
CA LEU A 620 -24.57 -6.09 30.19
C LEU A 620 -25.49 -5.21 31.06
N PRO A 621 -25.63 -3.90 30.77
CA PRO A 621 -26.59 -3.04 31.45
C PRO A 621 -28.04 -3.50 31.20
N SER A 622 -28.94 -3.26 32.16
CA SER A 622 -30.37 -3.58 32.04
C SER A 622 -31.00 -2.80 30.88
N PHE A 623 -31.56 -3.52 29.92
CA PHE A 623 -32.26 -2.93 28.77
C PHE A 623 -33.70 -2.56 29.15
N ILE A 624 -34.10 -1.31 28.85
CA ILE A 624 -35.50 -0.89 28.85
C ILE A 624 -35.93 -0.94 27.38
N PRO A 625 -36.87 -1.82 26.97
CA PRO A 625 -37.35 -1.82 25.60
C PRO A 625 -37.98 -0.47 25.25
N ALA A 626 -37.74 0.00 24.02
CA ALA A 626 -38.54 1.10 23.48
C ALA A 626 -40.01 0.67 23.55
N PRO A 627 -40.93 1.55 24.01
CA PRO A 627 -42.33 1.20 24.14
C PRO A 627 -42.82 0.72 22.79
N ALA A 628 -43.42 -0.47 22.76
CA ALA A 628 -44.08 -0.97 21.57
C ALA A 628 -45.04 0.12 21.09
N GLU A 629 -44.86 0.57 19.84
CA GLU A 629 -45.91 1.33 19.18
C GLU A 629 -47.16 0.48 19.26
N ILE A 630 -48.12 0.99 20.04
CA ILE A 630 -49.46 0.46 20.13
C ILE A 630 -49.96 0.51 18.69
N ALA A 631 -50.17 -0.66 18.09
CA ALA A 631 -51.04 -0.79 16.94
C ALA A 631 -52.42 -0.33 17.42
N GLU A 632 -52.71 0.96 17.22
CA GLU A 632 -54.08 1.45 17.24
C GLU A 632 -54.73 0.96 15.96
N ASP A 633 -55.56 -0.08 16.11
CA ASP A 633 -56.64 -0.35 15.19
C ASP A 633 -57.42 0.95 14.92
N SER A 634 -57.33 1.45 13.69
CA SER A 634 -58.41 2.21 13.04
C SER A 634 -58.33 2.15 11.52
#